data_AF-A0A3L7K5F1-F1
#
_entry.id   AF-A0A3L7K5F1-F1
#
_cell.length_a   1.000
_cell.length_b   1.000
_cell.length_c   1.000
_cell.angle_alpha   90.00
_cell.angle_beta   90.00
_cell.angle_gamma   90.00
#
_symmetry.space_group_name_H-M   'P 1'
#
loop_
_entity.id
_entity.type
_entity.pdbx_description
1 polymer ?
#
loop_
_entity_poly.entity_id
_entity_poly.type
_entity_poly.pdbx_seq_one_letter_code
_entity_poly.pdbx_strand_id
1 'polypeptide(L)'
;MVAALSLGAFALPGSSYAKTVDFGQSQVQKGNESHSTGGPVDLAIANQDKLIEMLKKSGAIPQNATAAEAENAVNQFLKTKAKQAETGVPDDGQLIKEQEKLQENIKDKMKHQKGGHDKGSHHKDAVDNVVPEKYNGTERKDKVLVLLIEYPDFPHNQIKPGDTDMYYSDYTQQHYQDMIFGDHGYKGPDGKNKISVKQYYEQQSGGSYTIDGQVAGWYMAKQPAAYYGGNGSNGSDANARGLIKEALDAAAKDPNVNLADYDQEDRYDLDGDGNYNEPDGLVDHLMVVHSSVGEEAGGGKLGEDAIWSHRWNLGAPYEIPNTSTDVPYWGGSMGAYDYTIEPADGAAGVFAHEYGHDLGLPDEYDTQYSGAGEAVSYWSIMASGSWSGAVPGTEPSGFSAWSKEFLQAAHGGNWLKDAEIDLADIDKKGVEALLDQASTKGTNLDALKINLPKKETVVNTPYSGSSEYFSGSGNNLENSMSFNVDLTKAANASLNFKTWYDIEQDWDYASIKVREAGTNDDWTTVPGNLTTTADPNGQNPGDGITGKSDGWVDGSFDLSAYAGKNMEVKFNYWTDVAAAMPGFYVDDIQVTVDGETVLTDNADGDQAVTLDGFEKNNGKMYTDHYYLLEWRNHQGVDEGLAHLKRGNSMMEYDPGLVVWYVDDKYDDNWTGIHPGEGFLGVVDADQHELKWSDNTMASTRYQIHDAAFSLDRTDKMFLDYTDLLGLTLKDYDTHPTPMFDDRHNYLDSKVPDAGRDVPKYGLKIRVTGESKDRSVGRIEISK
;
A
#
# COMPACT_ATOMS: atom_id res chain seq x y z
N MET A 1 42.99 -65.68 42.67
CA MET A 1 43.97 -64.60 42.89
C MET A 1 44.09 -63.80 41.60
N VAL A 2 44.30 -62.48 41.55
CA VAL A 2 43.60 -61.29 42.10
C VAL A 2 43.93 -60.18 41.06
N ALA A 3 43.05 -59.37 40.46
CA ALA A 3 41.58 -59.20 40.36
C ALA A 3 41.29 -58.83 38.86
N ALA A 4 40.12 -59.03 38.21
CA ALA A 4 38.73 -58.61 38.47
C ALA A 4 38.55 -57.07 38.56
N LEU A 5 37.60 -56.39 37.90
CA LEU A 5 36.56 -56.73 36.88
C LEU A 5 36.79 -55.82 35.63
N SER A 6 36.01 -55.69 34.53
CA SER A 6 34.69 -56.16 34.01
C SER A 6 34.79 -56.27 32.44
N LEU A 7 33.83 -56.44 31.50
CA LEU A 7 32.34 -56.47 31.34
C LEU A 7 31.58 -55.11 31.39
N GLY A 8 30.73 -54.69 30.44
CA GLY A 8 30.33 -55.16 29.09
C GLY A 8 28.85 -54.79 28.77
N ALA A 9 28.34 -54.64 27.54
CA ALA A 9 28.89 -54.57 26.16
C ALA A 9 27.79 -54.09 25.14
N PHE A 10 28.16 -53.85 23.85
CA PHE A 10 27.30 -53.60 22.66
C PHE A 10 26.38 -52.35 22.57
N ALA A 11 26.64 -51.46 21.60
CA ALA A 11 25.65 -50.82 20.70
C ALA A 11 26.32 -50.02 19.56
N LEU A 12 25.58 -49.82 18.45
CA LEU A 12 25.77 -48.85 17.35
C LEU A 12 24.37 -48.28 17.01
N PRO A 13 24.20 -47.19 16.24
CA PRO A 13 25.19 -46.25 15.68
C PRO A 13 24.98 -44.79 16.16
N GLY A 14 25.74 -43.82 15.62
CA GLY A 14 25.47 -42.38 15.81
C GLY A 14 26.36 -41.48 14.94
N SER A 15 25.76 -40.52 14.25
CA SER A 15 26.44 -39.58 13.34
C SER A 15 27.28 -38.56 14.11
N SER A 16 28.49 -38.25 13.63
CA SER A 16 29.39 -37.27 14.26
C SER A 16 29.04 -35.84 13.86
N TYR A 17 28.70 -35.00 14.84
CA TYR A 17 28.59 -33.54 14.68
C TYR A 17 29.91 -32.92 14.20
N ALA A 18 29.83 -31.94 13.30
CA ALA A 18 30.91 -30.99 13.06
C ALA A 18 30.94 -29.93 14.18
N LYS A 19 32.10 -29.31 14.40
CA LYS A 19 32.29 -28.33 15.48
C LYS A 19 31.90 -26.92 15.02
N THR A 20 31.15 -26.20 15.85
CA THR A 20 31.18 -24.74 15.85
C THR A 20 32.54 -24.23 16.34
N VAL A 21 32.93 -23.03 15.89
CA VAL A 21 34.14 -22.34 16.34
C VAL A 21 33.71 -21.02 16.97
N ASP A 22 34.14 -20.80 18.20
CA ASP A 22 33.85 -19.60 18.99
C ASP A 22 34.81 -18.46 18.61
N PHE A 23 34.25 -17.30 18.27
CA PHE A 23 34.99 -16.05 18.04
C PHE A 23 34.54 -15.01 19.08
N GLY A 24 35.43 -14.74 20.04
CA GLY A 24 35.09 -13.99 21.25
C GLY A 24 34.74 -12.52 21.01
N GLN A 25 33.69 -12.07 21.69
CA GLN A 25 33.23 -10.67 21.69
C GLN A 25 34.27 -9.73 22.32
N SER A 26 34.76 -8.74 21.56
CA SER A 26 35.40 -7.55 22.12
C SER A 26 34.33 -6.54 22.52
N GLN A 27 34.11 -6.32 23.83
CA GLN A 27 33.08 -5.40 24.28
C GLN A 27 33.45 -3.94 24.00
N VAL A 28 32.65 -3.30 23.14
CA VAL A 28 32.49 -1.84 23.11
C VAL A 28 31.40 -1.47 24.13
N GLN A 29 31.61 -0.40 24.90
CA GLN A 29 30.64 0.01 25.93
C GLN A 29 29.40 0.63 25.27
N LYS A 30 28.23 0.01 25.46
CA LYS A 30 26.95 0.65 25.13
C LYS A 30 26.71 1.83 26.10
N GLY A 31 26.37 3.00 25.54
CA GLY A 31 25.60 4.00 26.27
C GLY A 31 24.13 3.57 26.35
N ASN A 32 23.42 4.01 27.39
CA ASN A 32 22.00 3.73 27.56
C ASN A 32 21.14 4.85 26.95
N GLU A 33 20.88 4.75 25.65
CA GLU A 33 19.66 5.27 25.03
C GLU A 33 19.13 4.14 24.13
N SER A 34 17.85 3.81 24.24
CA SER A 34 17.28 2.59 23.65
C SER A 34 15.92 2.85 23.02
N HIS A 35 15.96 3.29 21.77
CA HIS A 35 14.85 3.18 20.82
C HIS A 35 15.23 2.12 19.77
N SER A 36 14.25 1.34 19.32
CA SER A 36 14.41 0.51 18.12
C SER A 36 14.48 1.43 16.90
N THR A 37 15.35 1.13 15.93
CA THR A 37 15.61 2.02 14.78
C THR A 37 15.55 1.30 13.43
N GLY A 38 14.90 0.13 13.38
CA GLY A 38 14.64 -0.58 12.13
C GLY A 38 13.64 0.17 11.25
N GLY A 39 13.97 0.38 9.97
CA GLY A 39 13.08 1.00 8.98
C GLY A 39 12.11 0.07 8.26
N PRO A 40 11.14 0.64 7.52
CA PRO A 40 10.34 -0.06 6.52
C PRO A 40 11.18 -0.38 5.28
N VAL A 41 10.54 -1.04 4.32
CA VAL A 41 11.19 -1.58 3.12
C VAL A 41 10.15 -1.55 2.00
N ASP A 42 10.30 -0.72 0.96
CA ASP A 42 9.45 -0.89 -0.24
C ASP A 42 9.92 -2.12 -1.01
N LEU A 43 9.06 -3.10 -1.20
CA LEU A 43 9.36 -4.32 -1.94
C LEU A 43 8.82 -4.29 -3.38
N ALA A 44 8.12 -3.24 -3.86
CA ALA A 44 7.79 -3.08 -5.29
C ALA A 44 9.08 -3.00 -6.11
N ILE A 45 10.02 -2.21 -5.60
CA ILE A 45 11.32 -2.00 -6.24
C ILE A 45 12.30 -3.18 -6.13
N ALA A 46 11.90 -4.32 -5.54
CA ALA A 46 12.76 -5.49 -5.41
C ALA A 46 13.17 -6.06 -6.79
N ASN A 47 14.42 -5.81 -7.19
CA ASN A 47 15.01 -6.36 -8.40
C ASN A 47 15.44 -7.81 -8.14
N GLN A 48 14.47 -8.73 -8.20
CA GLN A 48 14.65 -10.15 -7.88
C GLN A 48 15.84 -10.81 -8.61
N ASP A 49 16.11 -10.43 -9.87
CA ASP A 49 17.27 -10.93 -10.62
C ASP A 49 18.60 -10.50 -9.96
N LYS A 50 18.71 -9.23 -9.52
CA LYS A 50 19.86 -8.69 -8.79
C LYS A 50 19.99 -9.24 -7.37
N LEU A 51 18.86 -9.46 -6.69
CA LEU A 51 18.84 -10.12 -5.38
C LEU A 51 19.33 -11.58 -5.47
N ILE A 52 18.97 -12.31 -6.54
CA ILE A 52 19.51 -13.65 -6.81
C ILE A 52 21.02 -13.58 -7.09
N GLU A 53 21.51 -12.58 -7.83
CA GLU A 53 22.95 -12.35 -8.01
C GLU A 53 23.64 -12.07 -6.66
N MET A 54 23.05 -11.23 -5.79
CA MET A 54 23.56 -10.94 -4.44
C MET A 54 23.64 -12.20 -3.56
N LEU A 55 22.55 -12.96 -3.45
CA LEU A 55 22.48 -14.17 -2.62
C LEU A 55 23.44 -15.27 -3.12
N LYS A 56 23.67 -15.37 -4.44
CA LYS A 56 24.73 -16.23 -5.01
C LYS A 56 26.14 -15.70 -4.67
N LYS A 57 26.34 -14.39 -4.71
CA LYS A 57 27.63 -13.70 -4.48
C LYS A 57 28.07 -13.70 -3.01
N SER A 58 27.14 -13.53 -2.06
CA SER A 58 27.40 -13.70 -0.62
C SER A 58 27.59 -15.17 -0.24
N GLY A 59 27.03 -16.09 -1.04
CA GLY A 59 27.06 -17.53 -0.78
C GLY A 59 25.91 -18.01 0.10
N ALA A 60 24.89 -17.17 0.34
CA ALA A 60 23.62 -17.56 0.95
C ALA A 60 22.91 -18.67 0.16
N ILE A 61 23.03 -18.66 -1.18
CA ILE A 61 22.68 -19.79 -2.04
C ILE A 61 23.87 -20.26 -2.91
N PRO A 62 23.90 -21.54 -3.33
CA PRO A 62 24.91 -22.03 -4.25
C PRO A 62 24.93 -21.26 -5.57
N GLN A 63 26.13 -20.99 -6.10
CA GLN A 63 26.33 -20.43 -7.44
C GLN A 63 25.61 -21.24 -8.53
N ASN A 64 25.53 -22.56 -8.36
CA ASN A 64 24.82 -23.50 -9.23
C ASN A 64 23.40 -23.87 -8.74
N ALA A 65 22.78 -23.07 -7.86
CA ALA A 65 21.40 -23.26 -7.44
C ALA A 65 20.47 -23.33 -8.65
N THR A 66 19.54 -24.27 -8.63
CA THR A 66 18.45 -24.37 -9.61
C THR A 66 17.54 -23.14 -9.53
N ALA A 67 16.76 -22.88 -10.58
CA ALA A 67 15.81 -21.77 -10.59
C ALA A 67 14.88 -21.79 -9.37
N ALA A 68 14.26 -22.94 -9.09
CA ALA A 68 13.40 -23.11 -7.93
C ALA A 68 14.11 -22.89 -6.59
N GLU A 69 15.40 -23.25 -6.45
CA GLU A 69 16.18 -22.94 -5.23
C GLU A 69 16.48 -21.43 -5.11
N ALA A 70 16.75 -20.74 -6.23
CA ALA A 70 17.01 -19.31 -6.26
C ALA A 70 15.73 -18.48 -6.02
N GLU A 71 14.62 -18.84 -6.66
CA GLU A 71 13.30 -18.22 -6.52
C GLU A 71 12.74 -18.42 -5.10
N ASN A 72 12.83 -19.63 -4.54
CA ASN A 72 12.46 -19.85 -3.13
C ASN A 72 13.36 -19.06 -2.17
N ALA A 73 14.64 -18.87 -2.47
CA ALA A 73 15.55 -18.12 -1.61
C ALA A 73 15.30 -16.61 -1.65
N VAL A 74 15.08 -16.02 -2.83
CA VAL A 74 14.74 -14.60 -2.93
C VAL A 74 13.35 -14.31 -2.35
N ASN A 75 12.37 -15.19 -2.56
CA ASN A 75 11.06 -15.03 -1.93
C ASN A 75 11.11 -15.25 -0.41
N GLN A 76 11.99 -16.11 0.11
CA GLN A 76 12.22 -16.23 1.56
C GLN A 76 12.94 -15.00 2.14
N PHE A 77 13.89 -14.42 1.41
CA PHE A 77 14.56 -13.18 1.78
C PHE A 77 13.58 -11.99 1.82
N LEU A 78 12.74 -11.83 0.78
CA LEU A 78 11.72 -10.78 0.69
C LEU A 78 10.62 -10.95 1.75
N LYS A 79 10.09 -12.17 1.96
CA LYS A 79 9.17 -12.47 3.09
C LYS A 79 9.79 -12.23 4.46
N THR A 80 11.10 -12.37 4.59
CA THR A 80 11.82 -12.07 5.83
C THR A 80 11.88 -10.56 6.03
N LYS A 81 12.26 -9.78 5.00
CA LYS A 81 12.23 -8.30 5.00
C LYS A 81 10.83 -7.71 5.27
N ALA A 82 9.78 -8.21 4.61
CA ALA A 82 8.40 -7.77 4.82
C ALA A 82 7.97 -7.90 6.29
N LYS A 83 8.10 -9.12 6.83
CA LYS A 83 7.83 -9.44 8.23
C LYS A 83 8.67 -8.64 9.24
N GLN A 84 9.82 -8.16 8.80
CA GLN A 84 10.75 -7.38 9.60
C GLN A 84 10.38 -5.90 9.65
N ALA A 85 9.84 -5.35 8.55
CA ALA A 85 9.17 -4.05 8.57
C ALA A 85 7.96 -4.06 9.53
N GLU A 86 7.06 -5.05 9.41
CA GLU A 86 5.90 -5.27 10.32
C GLU A 86 6.27 -5.26 11.82
N THR A 87 7.52 -5.58 12.17
CA THR A 87 7.97 -5.77 13.57
C THR A 87 9.09 -4.82 14.00
N GLY A 88 9.47 -3.85 13.16
CA GLY A 88 10.59 -2.94 13.43
C GLY A 88 10.28 -1.84 14.45
N VAL A 89 9.21 -1.08 14.15
CA VAL A 89 8.54 -0.06 14.96
C VAL A 89 7.09 0.01 14.45
N PRO A 90 6.05 0.19 15.29
CA PRO A 90 4.75 0.67 14.79
C PRO A 90 4.93 2.02 14.10
N ASP A 91 4.00 2.46 13.24
CA ASP A 91 4.07 3.83 12.71
C ASP A 91 3.50 4.84 13.72
N ASP A 92 4.07 4.84 14.93
CA ASP A 92 3.71 5.71 16.07
C ASP A 92 4.17 7.18 15.88
N GLY A 93 4.27 7.59 14.62
CA GLY A 93 4.70 8.91 14.19
C GLY A 93 3.75 10.00 14.69
N GLN A 94 4.30 11.12 15.17
CA GLN A 94 3.51 12.16 15.85
C GLN A 94 2.42 12.83 15.00
N LEU A 95 2.40 12.63 13.67
CA LEU A 95 1.40 13.16 12.74
C LEU A 95 0.62 12.04 12.01
N ILE A 96 0.67 10.79 12.50
CA ILE A 96 -0.03 9.66 11.86
C ILE A 96 -1.55 9.86 11.85
N LYS A 97 -2.10 10.46 12.92
CA LYS A 97 -3.53 10.72 13.11
C LYS A 97 -4.06 11.67 12.03
N GLU A 98 -3.26 12.67 11.70
CA GLU A 98 -3.52 13.66 10.65
C GLU A 98 -3.33 13.06 9.25
N GLN A 99 -2.32 12.20 9.06
CA GLN A 99 -2.09 11.46 7.81
C GLN A 99 -3.25 10.51 7.47
N GLU A 100 -3.79 9.81 8.46
CA GLU A 100 -4.91 8.87 8.28
C GLU A 100 -6.23 9.62 8.06
N LYS A 101 -6.50 10.68 8.83
CA LYS A 101 -7.58 11.64 8.57
C LYS A 101 -7.50 12.18 7.13
N LEU A 102 -6.32 12.51 6.60
CA LEU A 102 -6.14 12.94 5.21
C LEU A 102 -6.51 11.82 4.21
N GLN A 103 -6.06 10.59 4.45
CA GLN A 103 -6.40 9.42 3.64
C GLN A 103 -7.90 9.11 3.63
N GLU A 104 -8.57 9.17 4.78
CA GLU A 104 -10.03 9.02 4.88
C GLU A 104 -10.76 10.09 4.06
N ASN A 105 -10.34 11.35 4.19
CA ASN A 105 -10.88 12.46 3.40
C ASN A 105 -10.68 12.26 1.89
N ILE A 106 -9.58 11.65 1.44
CA ILE A 106 -9.37 11.34 0.01
C ILE A 106 -10.25 10.16 -0.42
N LYS A 107 -10.33 9.08 0.36
CA LYS A 107 -11.21 7.93 0.07
C LYS A 107 -12.69 8.36 0.00
N ASP A 108 -13.15 9.25 0.86
CA ASP A 108 -14.52 9.80 0.81
C ASP A 108 -14.72 10.79 -0.34
N LYS A 109 -13.70 11.56 -0.72
CA LYS A 109 -13.73 12.30 -2.01
C LYS A 109 -13.87 11.34 -3.18
N MET A 110 -13.16 10.22 -3.26
CA MET A 110 -13.31 9.22 -4.34
C MET A 110 -14.73 8.62 -4.40
N LYS A 111 -15.36 8.35 -3.25
CA LYS A 111 -16.76 7.86 -3.17
C LYS A 111 -17.81 8.91 -3.59
N HIS A 112 -17.44 10.19 -3.70
CA HIS A 112 -18.37 11.31 -3.94
C HIS A 112 -18.03 12.16 -5.17
N GLN A 113 -16.80 12.05 -5.68
CA GLN A 113 -16.36 12.53 -6.98
C GLN A 113 -17.16 11.76 -8.03
N LYS A 114 -18.04 12.47 -8.74
CA LYS A 114 -18.80 11.87 -9.83
C LYS A 114 -18.13 12.13 -11.16
N GLY A 115 -17.82 11.04 -11.86
CA GLY A 115 -17.41 11.07 -13.26
C GLY A 115 -18.52 11.62 -14.16
N GLY A 116 -18.21 11.79 -15.44
CA GLY A 116 -19.25 12.09 -16.43
C GLY A 116 -20.28 10.95 -16.50
N HIS A 117 -21.58 11.25 -16.44
CA HIS A 117 -22.58 10.22 -16.76
C HIS A 117 -22.69 10.02 -18.27
N ASP A 118 -21.89 9.10 -18.82
CA ASP A 118 -22.11 8.63 -20.18
C ASP A 118 -23.41 7.80 -20.25
N LYS A 119 -24.12 7.93 -21.37
CA LYS A 119 -25.36 7.20 -21.68
C LYS A 119 -25.26 6.37 -22.97
N GLY A 120 -24.03 6.26 -23.49
CA GLY A 120 -23.73 5.64 -24.77
C GLY A 120 -24.05 6.57 -25.92
N SER A 121 -23.06 6.83 -26.76
CA SER A 121 -23.27 7.45 -28.07
C SER A 121 -22.99 6.43 -29.16
N HIS A 122 -23.75 6.44 -30.25
CA HIS A 122 -23.36 5.69 -31.44
C HIS A 122 -22.24 6.45 -32.14
N HIS A 123 -21.00 5.94 -32.05
CA HIS A 123 -19.85 6.49 -32.75
C HIS A 123 -19.87 6.08 -34.23
N LYS A 124 -18.91 6.58 -35.01
CA LYS A 124 -18.75 6.21 -36.43
C LYS A 124 -18.22 4.77 -36.53
N ASP A 125 -18.46 4.07 -37.63
CA ASP A 125 -17.93 2.71 -37.88
C ASP A 125 -16.41 2.63 -37.61
N ALA A 126 -15.65 3.63 -38.08
CA ALA A 126 -14.22 3.78 -37.85
C ALA A 126 -13.93 4.63 -36.61
N VAL A 127 -12.98 4.19 -35.79
CA VAL A 127 -12.43 4.94 -34.65
C VAL A 127 -11.34 5.88 -35.18
N ASP A 128 -11.46 7.18 -34.87
CA ASP A 128 -10.41 8.16 -35.15
C ASP A 128 -9.30 8.07 -34.08
N ASN A 129 -8.06 8.45 -34.41
CA ASN A 129 -6.93 8.45 -33.48
C ASN A 129 -7.07 9.54 -32.41
N VAL A 130 -6.32 9.43 -31.30
CA VAL A 130 -6.40 10.36 -30.15
C VAL A 130 -6.18 11.81 -30.59
N VAL A 131 -6.99 12.71 -30.02
CA VAL A 131 -6.84 14.16 -30.19
C VAL A 131 -6.49 14.75 -28.83
N PRO A 132 -5.21 15.06 -28.56
CA PRO A 132 -4.79 15.60 -27.28
C PRO A 132 -5.48 16.93 -26.96
N GLU A 133 -6.05 17.03 -25.75
CA GLU A 133 -6.61 18.28 -25.25
C GLU A 133 -5.57 18.98 -24.36
N LYS A 134 -5.36 20.28 -24.57
CA LYS A 134 -4.47 21.05 -23.71
C LYS A 134 -5.21 21.43 -22.43
N TYR A 135 -4.66 21.10 -21.26
CA TYR A 135 -5.15 21.64 -19.99
C TYR A 135 -5.07 23.18 -19.95
N ASN A 136 -6.12 23.80 -19.39
CA ASN A 136 -6.27 25.27 -19.28
C ASN A 136 -6.71 25.72 -17.88
N GLY A 137 -6.66 24.84 -16.87
CA GLY A 137 -6.88 25.21 -15.47
C GLY A 137 -5.62 25.72 -14.79
N THR A 138 -5.57 25.61 -13.46
CA THR A 138 -4.40 25.97 -12.65
C THR A 138 -3.41 24.82 -12.61
N GLU A 139 -2.16 25.09 -12.96
CA GLU A 139 -1.02 24.19 -12.72
C GLU A 139 -0.62 24.28 -11.25
N ARG A 140 -0.74 23.19 -10.48
CA ARG A 140 -0.07 23.04 -9.17
C ARG A 140 1.41 22.76 -9.41
N LYS A 141 2.28 23.38 -8.61
CA LYS A 141 3.74 23.28 -8.73
C LYS A 141 4.38 23.20 -7.36
N ASP A 142 4.97 22.04 -7.08
CA ASP A 142 5.42 21.68 -5.74
C ASP A 142 6.94 21.72 -5.67
N LYS A 143 7.48 21.91 -4.46
CA LYS A 143 8.91 22.15 -4.24
C LYS A 143 9.58 20.95 -3.57
N VAL A 144 10.42 20.26 -4.34
CA VAL A 144 11.11 19.04 -3.88
C VAL A 144 12.59 19.33 -3.57
N LEU A 145 12.98 19.10 -2.32
CA LEU A 145 14.36 19.21 -1.86
C LEU A 145 15.07 17.87 -2.06
N VAL A 146 16.18 17.85 -2.80
CA VAL A 146 16.94 16.61 -3.07
C VAL A 146 18.34 16.72 -2.47
N LEU A 147 18.66 15.88 -1.48
CA LEU A 147 19.93 15.92 -0.76
C LEU A 147 20.81 14.71 -1.08
N LEU A 148 21.96 14.93 -1.70
CA LEU A 148 22.95 13.89 -1.97
C LEU A 148 23.86 13.68 -0.74
N ILE A 149 23.99 12.45 -0.25
CA ILE A 149 24.84 12.12 0.91
C ILE A 149 25.73 10.89 0.67
N GLU A 150 26.99 10.98 1.07
CA GLU A 150 28.01 9.96 0.86
C GLU A 150 28.68 9.46 2.14
N TYR A 151 29.10 8.19 2.11
CA TYR A 151 29.73 7.52 3.25
C TYR A 151 31.27 7.67 3.25
N PRO A 152 31.95 7.78 4.40
CA PRO A 152 33.42 7.90 4.47
C PRO A 152 34.21 6.70 3.92
N ASP A 153 33.59 5.52 3.89
CA ASP A 153 34.14 4.28 3.33
C ASP A 153 33.61 3.99 1.92
N PHE A 154 32.43 4.49 1.58
CA PHE A 154 31.82 4.41 0.25
C PHE A 154 31.42 5.80 -0.29
N PRO A 155 32.39 6.65 -0.66
CA PRO A 155 32.08 7.92 -1.32
C PRO A 155 31.38 7.71 -2.67
N HIS A 156 30.77 8.76 -3.22
CA HIS A 156 30.18 8.71 -4.55
C HIS A 156 31.20 8.30 -5.62
N ASN A 157 30.70 7.82 -6.77
CA ASN A 157 31.51 7.24 -7.84
C ASN A 157 32.30 5.96 -7.44
N GLN A 158 31.97 5.29 -6.32
CA GLN A 158 32.55 3.97 -5.99
C GLN A 158 31.83 2.78 -6.63
N ILE A 159 30.59 2.93 -7.09
CA ILE A 159 29.88 1.99 -8.00
C ILE A 159 30.72 1.74 -9.27
N LYS A 160 30.74 0.52 -9.83
CA LYS A 160 31.55 0.12 -10.99
C LYS A 160 30.69 -0.53 -12.10
N PRO A 161 31.19 -0.62 -13.35
CA PRO A 161 30.46 -1.30 -14.42
C PRO A 161 30.17 -2.76 -14.03
N GLY A 162 28.89 -3.14 -14.01
CA GLY A 162 28.43 -4.46 -13.57
C GLY A 162 28.07 -4.57 -12.08
N ASP A 163 28.25 -3.52 -11.27
CA ASP A 163 27.56 -3.43 -9.97
C ASP A 163 26.06 -3.10 -10.17
N THR A 164 25.70 -2.47 -11.31
CA THR A 164 24.33 -2.08 -11.70
C THR A 164 24.22 -1.90 -13.22
N ASP A 165 22.99 -1.93 -13.75
CA ASP A 165 22.65 -1.57 -15.14
C ASP A 165 22.52 -0.03 -15.32
N MET A 166 22.24 0.71 -14.24
CA MET A 166 22.13 2.17 -14.21
C MET A 166 23.50 2.87 -14.05
N TYR A 167 24.55 2.28 -14.62
CA TYR A 167 25.93 2.69 -14.37
C TYR A 167 26.33 3.98 -15.11
N TYR A 168 26.72 5.00 -14.33
CA TYR A 168 27.45 6.17 -14.83
C TYR A 168 28.89 6.20 -14.32
N SER A 169 29.78 6.85 -15.08
CA SER A 169 31.17 7.08 -14.64
C SER A 169 31.32 8.22 -13.63
N ASP A 170 30.31 9.08 -13.52
CA ASP A 170 30.30 10.25 -12.64
C ASP A 170 28.84 10.65 -12.28
N TYR A 171 28.43 10.42 -11.03
CA TYR A 171 27.13 10.71 -10.45
C TYR A 171 27.09 12.15 -9.94
N THR A 172 27.09 13.10 -10.87
CA THR A 172 27.15 14.54 -10.56
C THR A 172 25.80 15.10 -10.07
N GLN A 173 25.83 16.19 -9.31
CA GLN A 173 24.64 16.99 -8.94
C GLN A 173 23.73 17.31 -10.14
N GLN A 174 24.32 17.62 -11.30
CA GLN A 174 23.58 17.91 -12.54
C GLN A 174 22.84 16.68 -13.09
N HIS A 175 23.35 15.46 -12.89
CA HIS A 175 22.68 14.24 -13.36
C HIS A 175 21.31 14.09 -12.68
N TYR A 176 21.25 14.24 -11.36
CA TYR A 176 19.99 14.21 -10.62
C TYR A 176 19.09 15.41 -10.93
N GLN A 177 19.68 16.60 -11.13
CA GLN A 177 18.91 17.79 -11.51
C GLN A 177 18.22 17.61 -12.87
N ASP A 178 18.91 17.00 -13.86
CA ASP A 178 18.34 16.65 -15.16
C ASP A 178 17.31 15.50 -15.03
N MET A 179 17.59 14.48 -14.22
CA MET A 179 16.76 13.29 -14.05
C MET A 179 15.45 13.55 -13.30
N ILE A 180 15.47 14.40 -12.28
CA ILE A 180 14.29 14.71 -11.48
C ILE A 180 13.55 15.91 -12.10
N PHE A 181 14.23 17.02 -12.39
CA PHE A 181 13.60 18.30 -12.75
C PHE A 181 13.75 18.73 -14.22
N GLY A 182 14.44 17.95 -15.07
CA GLY A 182 14.77 18.38 -16.42
C GLY A 182 13.57 18.48 -17.38
N ASP A 183 13.25 19.69 -17.86
CA ASP A 183 12.18 19.98 -18.84
C ASP A 183 12.30 19.18 -20.16
N HIS A 184 13.47 18.61 -20.43
CA HIS A 184 13.81 17.90 -21.66
C HIS A 184 14.24 16.45 -21.41
N GLY A 185 14.02 15.94 -20.19
CA GLY A 185 14.46 14.63 -19.75
C GLY A 185 15.96 14.60 -19.45
N TYR A 186 16.48 13.40 -19.21
CA TYR A 186 17.89 13.18 -18.86
C TYR A 186 18.56 12.18 -19.80
N LYS A 187 19.88 12.07 -19.70
CA LYS A 187 20.65 11.12 -20.50
C LYS A 187 20.88 9.82 -19.74
N GLY A 188 20.29 8.72 -20.24
CA GLY A 188 20.47 7.37 -19.71
C GLY A 188 21.89 6.80 -19.91
N PRO A 189 22.23 5.67 -19.28
CA PRO A 189 23.57 5.06 -19.39
C PRO A 189 23.80 4.43 -20.78
N ASP A 190 22.73 4.07 -21.50
CA ASP A 190 22.75 3.68 -22.91
C ASP A 190 23.03 4.87 -23.86
N GLY A 191 23.09 6.09 -23.31
CA GLY A 191 23.36 7.32 -24.02
C GLY A 191 22.16 7.94 -24.72
N LYS A 192 20.96 7.36 -24.62
CA LYS A 192 19.71 7.94 -25.13
C LYS A 192 19.17 9.02 -24.17
N ASN A 193 18.18 9.77 -24.65
CA ASN A 193 17.33 10.58 -23.78
C ASN A 193 16.29 9.69 -23.08
N LYS A 194 15.95 10.01 -21.83
CA LYS A 194 15.00 9.30 -20.96
C LYS A 194 14.10 10.33 -20.29
N ILE A 195 12.89 9.93 -19.91
CA ILE A 195 11.89 10.81 -19.29
C ILE A 195 12.35 11.24 -17.88
N SER A 196 12.25 12.52 -17.52
CA SER A 196 12.51 12.97 -16.15
C SER A 196 11.30 12.71 -15.24
N VAL A 197 11.50 12.68 -13.92
CA VAL A 197 10.41 12.55 -12.93
C VAL A 197 9.36 13.66 -13.15
N LYS A 198 9.82 14.90 -13.35
CA LYS A 198 8.97 16.03 -13.74
C LYS A 198 8.15 15.75 -15.01
N GLN A 199 8.79 15.31 -16.10
CA GLN A 199 8.08 15.01 -17.35
C GLN A 199 7.10 13.83 -17.23
N TYR A 200 7.36 12.87 -16.33
CA TYR A 200 6.44 11.79 -16.00
C TYR A 200 5.17 12.35 -15.35
N TYR A 201 5.33 13.19 -14.31
CA TYR A 201 4.23 13.82 -13.61
C TYR A 201 3.45 14.85 -14.45
N GLU A 202 4.13 15.61 -15.32
CA GLU A 202 3.50 16.48 -16.32
C GLU A 202 2.65 15.66 -17.32
N GLN A 203 3.09 14.46 -17.72
CA GLN A 203 2.32 13.59 -18.61
C GLN A 203 1.12 12.93 -17.91
N GLN A 204 1.31 12.38 -16.70
CA GLN A 204 0.23 11.71 -15.96
C GLN A 204 -0.89 12.68 -15.55
N SER A 205 -0.55 13.91 -15.16
CA SER A 205 -1.51 14.96 -14.83
C SER A 205 -2.06 15.73 -16.04
N GLY A 206 -1.58 15.46 -17.26
CA GLY A 206 -1.89 16.28 -18.44
C GLY A 206 -1.46 17.74 -18.36
N GLY A 207 -0.48 18.06 -17.50
CA GLY A 207 -0.02 19.41 -17.22
C GLY A 207 -0.88 20.19 -16.23
N SER A 208 -1.63 19.52 -15.35
CA SER A 208 -2.20 20.17 -14.15
C SER A 208 -1.26 20.15 -12.95
N TYR A 209 -0.19 19.36 -13.00
CA TYR A 209 0.74 19.14 -11.91
C TYR A 209 2.18 19.02 -12.42
N THR A 210 3.15 19.55 -11.68
CA THR A 210 4.59 19.49 -11.97
C THR A 210 5.41 19.69 -10.69
N ILE A 211 6.61 19.13 -10.65
CA ILE A 211 7.61 19.42 -9.60
C ILE A 211 8.67 20.41 -10.10
N ASP A 212 9.30 21.13 -9.16
CA ASP A 212 10.47 21.98 -9.37
C ASP A 212 11.34 21.98 -8.10
N GLY A 213 12.66 22.20 -8.20
CA GLY A 213 13.53 22.02 -7.04
C GLY A 213 15.03 22.09 -7.32
N GLN A 214 15.83 21.91 -6.28
CA GLN A 214 17.28 21.96 -6.33
C GLN A 214 17.89 20.71 -5.70
N VAL A 215 18.84 20.11 -6.41
CA VAL A 215 19.72 19.08 -5.85
C VAL A 215 20.88 19.73 -5.09
N ALA A 216 21.18 19.28 -3.88
CA ALA A 216 22.28 19.78 -3.03
C ALA A 216 23.18 18.64 -2.52
N GLY A 217 24.37 18.96 -1.99
CA GLY A 217 25.42 17.96 -1.68
C GLY A 217 26.34 17.66 -2.89
N TRP A 218 27.15 16.60 -2.89
CA TRP A 218 27.31 15.53 -1.91
C TRP A 218 27.79 16.01 -0.53
N TYR A 219 27.03 15.68 0.52
CA TYR A 219 27.40 15.85 1.93
C TYR A 219 28.05 14.57 2.47
N MET A 220 28.95 14.69 3.47
CA MET A 220 29.67 13.55 4.05
C MET A 220 29.03 13.10 5.36
N ALA A 221 28.57 11.85 5.43
CA ALA A 221 28.03 11.23 6.63
C ALA A 221 29.10 11.04 7.72
N LYS A 222 28.68 11.00 8.99
CA LYS A 222 29.58 10.90 10.16
C LYS A 222 30.10 9.47 10.39
N GLN A 223 29.46 8.44 9.82
CA GLN A 223 29.80 7.02 10.02
C GLN A 223 29.89 6.23 8.69
N PRO A 224 30.49 5.03 8.70
CA PRO A 224 30.49 4.11 7.53
C PRO A 224 29.08 3.67 7.10
N ALA A 225 28.93 3.22 5.85
CA ALA A 225 27.62 2.84 5.29
C ALA A 225 26.83 1.82 6.15
N ALA A 226 27.52 0.77 6.63
CA ALA A 226 26.96 -0.28 7.49
C ALA A 226 26.48 0.20 8.87
N TYR A 227 26.68 1.47 9.25
CA TYR A 227 26.04 2.05 10.44
C TYR A 227 24.59 2.50 10.17
N TYR A 228 24.24 2.80 8.92
CA TYR A 228 22.93 3.28 8.51
C TYR A 228 22.10 2.16 7.84
N GLY A 229 22.66 1.49 6.82
CA GLY A 229 22.00 0.38 6.10
C GLY A 229 22.36 -1.03 6.56
N GLY A 230 23.31 -1.19 7.49
CA GLY A 230 23.71 -2.52 7.97
C GLY A 230 22.55 -3.25 8.64
N ASN A 231 22.14 -4.39 8.08
CA ASN A 231 20.97 -5.15 8.54
C ASN A 231 20.99 -5.44 10.06
N GLY A 232 19.97 -4.93 10.77
CA GLY A 232 19.84 -5.04 12.22
C GLY A 232 19.56 -6.46 12.73
N SER A 233 19.40 -6.61 14.05
CA SER A 233 18.97 -7.92 14.62
C SER A 233 17.55 -8.32 14.20
N ASN A 234 16.80 -7.37 13.66
CA ASN A 234 15.50 -7.53 13.01
C ASN A 234 15.59 -7.35 11.48
N GLY A 235 16.77 -7.33 10.84
CA GLY A 235 16.92 -7.32 9.37
C GLY A 235 16.41 -6.10 8.58
N SER A 236 15.85 -5.07 9.23
CA SER A 236 15.74 -3.73 8.65
C SER A 236 17.09 -3.00 8.68
N ASP A 237 17.19 -1.90 7.92
CA ASP A 237 18.23 -0.87 8.05
C ASP A 237 18.45 -0.49 9.53
N ALA A 238 19.71 -0.35 9.96
CA ALA A 238 20.03 -0.02 11.34
C ALA A 238 19.66 1.42 11.76
N ASN A 239 19.75 2.40 10.85
CA ASN A 239 19.62 3.82 11.18
C ASN A 239 19.39 4.75 9.96
N ALA A 240 18.55 4.38 8.99
CA ALA A 240 18.24 5.24 7.82
C ALA A 240 17.78 6.65 8.24
N ARG A 241 16.80 6.75 9.17
CA ARG A 241 16.36 8.00 9.83
C ARG A 241 17.52 8.88 10.35
N GLY A 242 18.63 8.28 10.77
CA GLY A 242 19.83 8.99 11.20
C GLY A 242 20.59 9.66 10.05
N LEU A 243 20.67 9.01 8.89
CA LEU A 243 21.30 9.55 7.69
C LEU A 243 20.51 10.75 7.15
N ILE A 244 19.18 10.67 7.12
CA ILE A 244 18.28 11.79 6.75
C ILE A 244 18.55 13.01 7.64
N LYS A 245 18.59 12.81 8.96
CA LYS A 245 18.86 13.87 9.94
C LYS A 245 20.25 14.47 9.74
N GLU A 246 21.26 13.67 9.36
CA GLU A 246 22.58 14.18 8.98
C GLU A 246 22.61 14.96 7.66
N ALA A 247 21.81 14.57 6.65
CA ALA A 247 21.69 15.30 5.39
C ALA A 247 21.03 16.68 5.60
N LEU A 248 19.95 16.75 6.38
CA LEU A 248 19.29 18.02 6.76
C LEU A 248 20.21 18.91 7.61
N ASP A 249 20.91 18.32 8.59
CA ASP A 249 21.93 18.97 9.41
C ASP A 249 23.08 19.53 8.53
N ALA A 250 23.41 18.91 7.39
CA ALA A 250 24.37 19.45 6.43
C ALA A 250 23.76 20.55 5.53
N ALA A 251 22.56 20.34 4.98
CA ALA A 251 21.86 21.29 4.11
C ALA A 251 21.59 22.63 4.80
N ALA A 252 21.19 22.63 6.07
CA ALA A 252 21.00 23.84 6.89
C ALA A 252 22.30 24.65 7.14
N LYS A 253 23.46 24.14 6.71
CA LYS A 253 24.77 24.83 6.79
C LYS A 253 25.30 25.20 5.40
N ASP A 254 24.61 24.84 4.33
CA ASP A 254 24.98 25.16 2.95
C ASP A 254 24.40 26.54 2.55
N PRO A 255 25.24 27.55 2.24
CA PRO A 255 24.76 28.88 1.88
C PRO A 255 24.05 28.94 0.51
N ASN A 256 23.91 27.81 -0.19
CA ASN A 256 23.17 27.68 -1.45
C ASN A 256 21.82 26.96 -1.29
N VAL A 257 21.42 26.60 -0.06
CA VAL A 257 20.12 25.98 0.24
C VAL A 257 19.34 26.89 1.18
N ASN A 258 18.12 27.28 0.80
CA ASN A 258 17.15 27.89 1.71
C ASN A 258 16.04 26.87 1.96
N LEU A 259 15.93 26.35 3.18
CA LEU A 259 14.94 25.32 3.50
C LEU A 259 13.50 25.86 3.47
N ALA A 260 13.31 27.16 3.74
CA ALA A 260 12.01 27.83 3.64
C ALA A 260 11.56 28.11 2.18
N ASP A 261 12.32 27.68 1.15
CA ASP A 261 11.84 27.63 -0.24
C ASP A 261 11.08 26.31 -0.53
N TYR A 262 10.96 25.41 0.46
CA TYR A 262 10.37 24.06 0.40
C TYR A 262 9.39 23.85 1.57
N ASP A 263 8.71 24.92 1.99
CA ASP A 263 7.74 24.99 3.10
C ASP A 263 6.57 25.85 2.58
N GLN A 264 5.63 25.21 1.89
CA GLN A 264 4.55 25.83 1.12
C GLN A 264 3.17 25.21 1.44
N GLU A 265 3.12 24.02 2.05
CA GLU A 265 1.88 23.27 2.28
C GLU A 265 1.73 22.75 3.71
N ASP A 266 0.63 23.14 4.37
CA ASP A 266 0.11 22.45 5.55
C ASP A 266 -0.64 21.19 5.11
N ARG A 267 0.15 20.13 4.86
CA ARG A 267 -0.34 18.80 4.48
C ARG A 267 -1.35 18.23 5.47
N TYR A 268 -1.26 18.62 6.74
CA TYR A 268 -1.92 17.97 7.87
C TYR A 268 -3.09 18.78 8.45
N ASP A 269 -3.27 20.04 8.03
CA ASP A 269 -4.30 20.97 8.55
C ASP A 269 -4.06 21.23 10.06
N LEU A 270 -2.84 21.65 10.41
CA LEU A 270 -2.33 21.74 11.79
C LEU A 270 -2.96 22.85 12.63
N ASP A 271 -3.55 23.90 12.04
CA ASP A 271 -4.39 24.87 12.76
C ASP A 271 -5.90 24.63 12.63
N GLY A 272 -6.34 23.78 11.70
CA GLY A 272 -7.72 23.42 11.46
C GLY A 272 -8.55 24.44 10.66
N ASP A 273 -7.91 25.36 9.94
CA ASP A 273 -8.53 26.33 9.02
C ASP A 273 -9.06 25.68 7.71
N GLY A 274 -8.39 24.62 7.23
CA GLY A 274 -8.68 23.93 5.98
C GLY A 274 -7.88 24.41 4.75
N ASN A 275 -6.90 25.31 4.90
CA ASN A 275 -6.04 25.80 3.82
C ASN A 275 -4.68 25.06 3.72
N TYR A 276 -4.69 23.88 3.09
CA TYR A 276 -3.49 23.06 2.78
C TYR A 276 -2.44 23.71 1.86
N ASN A 277 -2.49 25.03 1.62
CA ASN A 277 -1.63 25.78 0.69
C ASN A 277 -1.01 27.00 1.39
N GLU A 278 -0.60 26.85 2.64
CA GLU A 278 0.28 27.78 3.34
C GLU A 278 1.32 27.03 4.21
N PRO A 279 2.44 27.66 4.61
CA PRO A 279 3.54 27.00 5.32
C PRO A 279 3.15 26.42 6.69
N ASP A 280 3.58 25.20 7.00
CA ASP A 280 3.47 24.58 8.34
C ASP A 280 4.82 24.51 9.08
N GLY A 281 5.91 24.92 8.43
CA GLY A 281 7.26 24.92 8.97
C GLY A 281 8.05 23.63 8.74
N LEU A 282 7.45 22.59 8.15
CA LEU A 282 8.16 21.39 7.70
C LEU A 282 8.80 21.62 6.32
N VAL A 283 9.54 20.62 5.83
CA VAL A 283 9.93 20.53 4.42
C VAL A 283 8.85 19.71 3.71
N ASP A 284 8.14 20.30 2.75
CA ASP A 284 6.99 19.71 2.02
C ASP A 284 7.33 18.30 1.48
N HIS A 285 8.47 18.23 0.78
CA HIS A 285 8.91 17.09 -0.02
C HIS A 285 10.43 16.93 0.07
N LEU A 286 10.91 15.79 0.58
CA LEU A 286 12.32 15.53 0.86
C LEU A 286 12.78 14.19 0.27
N MET A 287 13.63 14.24 -0.75
CA MET A 287 14.35 13.09 -1.31
C MET A 287 15.80 13.08 -0.83
N VAL A 288 16.35 11.91 -0.47
CA VAL A 288 17.74 11.79 -0.01
C VAL A 288 18.47 10.68 -0.76
N VAL A 289 19.46 11.05 -1.57
CA VAL A 289 20.20 10.08 -2.40
C VAL A 289 21.48 9.62 -1.71
N HIS A 290 21.60 8.33 -1.39
CA HIS A 290 22.81 7.75 -0.79
C HIS A 290 23.81 7.24 -1.84
N SER A 291 25.11 7.35 -1.57
CA SER A 291 26.20 7.14 -2.54
C SER A 291 26.44 5.70 -3.06
N SER A 292 25.59 4.74 -2.71
CA SER A 292 25.73 3.32 -3.07
C SER A 292 24.65 2.84 -4.05
N VAL A 293 24.73 1.57 -4.44
CA VAL A 293 23.58 0.82 -4.96
C VAL A 293 22.68 0.46 -3.78
N GLY A 294 21.35 0.39 -3.99
CA GLY A 294 20.36 0.02 -2.98
C GLY A 294 20.31 -1.49 -2.74
N GLU A 295 19.94 -1.95 -1.54
CA GLU A 295 19.86 -3.37 -1.22
C GLU A 295 18.81 -4.10 -2.09
N GLU A 296 17.72 -3.43 -2.49
CA GLU A 296 16.71 -3.92 -3.44
C GLU A 296 17.29 -4.32 -4.80
N ALA A 297 18.40 -3.69 -5.19
CA ALA A 297 19.19 -3.94 -6.39
C ALA A 297 20.46 -4.75 -6.09
N GLY A 298 20.50 -5.45 -4.94
CA GLY A 298 21.60 -6.31 -4.51
C GLY A 298 22.79 -5.58 -3.89
N GLY A 299 22.63 -4.31 -3.52
CA GLY A 299 23.59 -3.48 -2.75
C GLY A 299 24.96 -3.27 -3.41
N GLY A 300 25.14 -3.71 -4.67
CA GLY A 300 26.38 -3.61 -5.45
C GLY A 300 27.59 -4.24 -4.75
N LYS A 301 28.30 -3.43 -3.96
CA LYS A 301 29.50 -3.81 -3.19
C LYS A 301 29.29 -3.89 -1.68
N LEU A 302 28.28 -3.19 -1.16
CA LEU A 302 27.89 -3.28 0.24
C LEU A 302 27.02 -4.52 0.44
N GLY A 303 26.14 -4.83 -0.52
CA GLY A 303 25.18 -5.93 -0.39
C GLY A 303 24.22 -5.63 0.75
N GLU A 304 24.14 -6.55 1.71
CA GLU A 304 23.36 -6.47 2.96
C GLU A 304 23.83 -5.36 3.96
N ASP A 305 24.82 -4.54 3.57
CA ASP A 305 25.25 -3.31 4.26
C ASP A 305 24.76 -2.01 3.55
N ALA A 306 24.04 -2.12 2.43
CA ALA A 306 23.39 -0.99 1.76
C ALA A 306 22.05 -0.64 2.42
N ILE A 307 21.62 0.62 2.29
CA ILE A 307 20.23 1.01 2.56
C ILE A 307 19.34 0.42 1.47
N TRP A 308 18.11 0.05 1.85
CA TRP A 308 17.03 -0.31 0.94
C TRP A 308 16.12 0.91 0.73
N SER A 309 15.77 1.27 -0.51
CA SER A 309 14.98 2.50 -0.75
C SER A 309 13.60 2.46 -0.11
N HIS A 310 13.15 3.59 0.45
CA HIS A 310 11.81 3.71 1.04
C HIS A 310 11.35 5.14 1.27
N ARG A 311 10.03 5.34 1.22
CA ARG A 311 9.31 6.44 1.88
C ARG A 311 9.03 6.10 3.35
N TRP A 312 9.33 7.02 4.27
CA TRP A 312 8.90 6.94 5.68
C TRP A 312 8.81 8.33 6.33
N ASN A 313 8.60 8.37 7.65
CA ASN A 313 8.67 9.56 8.48
C ASN A 313 9.84 9.45 9.48
N LEU A 314 10.24 10.57 10.09
CA LEU A 314 11.33 10.66 11.06
C LEU A 314 10.95 10.26 12.51
N GLY A 315 9.73 9.76 12.72
CA GLY A 315 9.11 9.35 14.00
C GLY A 315 8.52 10.53 14.79
N ALA A 316 9.13 11.70 14.69
CA ALA A 316 8.60 12.97 15.15
C ALA A 316 9.17 14.08 14.27
N PRO A 317 8.46 15.21 14.09
CA PRO A 317 8.98 16.41 13.44
C PRO A 317 10.35 16.79 14.00
N TYR A 318 11.35 16.79 13.12
CA TYR A 318 12.74 17.00 13.47
C TYR A 318 13.13 18.47 13.32
N GLU A 319 13.21 19.20 14.44
CA GLU A 319 13.72 20.59 14.48
C GLU A 319 15.13 20.67 13.86
N ILE A 320 15.24 21.27 12.67
CA ILE A 320 16.48 21.33 11.89
C ILE A 320 17.41 22.41 12.49
N PRO A 321 18.59 22.05 13.03
CA PRO A 321 19.38 22.99 13.83
C PRO A 321 19.93 24.18 13.03
N ASN A 322 19.87 25.37 13.64
CA ASN A 322 20.33 26.67 13.11
C ASN A 322 19.46 27.28 11.99
N THR A 323 18.24 26.76 11.80
CA THR A 323 17.23 27.34 10.91
C THR A 323 16.29 28.30 11.65
N SER A 324 15.34 28.91 10.93
CA SER A 324 14.24 29.69 11.51
C SER A 324 13.09 29.83 10.51
N THR A 325 11.85 29.73 10.98
CA THR A 325 10.62 30.00 10.20
C THR A 325 9.78 31.10 10.88
N ASP A 326 8.80 31.66 10.17
CA ASP A 326 7.86 32.67 10.70
C ASP A 326 6.61 32.02 11.34
N VAL A 327 6.38 30.72 11.15
CA VAL A 327 5.26 29.96 11.75
C VAL A 327 5.50 29.62 13.23
N PRO A 328 4.45 29.36 14.05
CA PRO A 328 4.61 29.15 15.49
C PRO A 328 5.08 27.74 15.89
N TYR A 329 5.14 26.81 14.94
CA TYR A 329 5.46 25.40 15.15
C TYR A 329 6.97 25.15 15.37
N TRP A 330 7.35 23.93 15.75
CA TRP A 330 8.75 23.43 15.78
C TRP A 330 9.76 24.36 16.50
N GLY A 331 9.29 25.06 17.55
CA GLY A 331 10.09 26.02 18.30
C GLY A 331 10.47 27.31 17.55
N GLY A 332 9.88 27.56 16.38
CA GLY A 332 10.28 28.61 15.44
C GLY A 332 11.45 28.22 14.52
N SER A 333 11.78 26.92 14.44
CA SER A 333 12.76 26.35 13.50
C SER A 333 12.05 25.76 12.28
N MET A 334 12.77 25.55 11.18
CA MET A 334 12.31 24.61 10.15
C MET A 334 12.31 23.19 10.75
N GLY A 335 11.32 22.39 10.42
CA GLY A 335 11.25 20.97 10.69
C GLY A 335 11.42 20.13 9.43
N ALA A 336 11.45 18.81 9.60
CA ALA A 336 11.14 17.83 8.55
C ALA A 336 10.47 16.63 9.23
N TYR A 337 9.58 15.94 8.52
CA TYR A 337 8.88 14.78 9.06
C TYR A 337 8.94 13.61 8.08
N ASP A 338 8.27 13.72 6.94
CA ASP A 338 8.35 12.73 5.86
C ASP A 338 9.67 12.83 5.08
N TYR A 339 10.08 11.70 4.49
CA TYR A 339 11.22 11.61 3.58
C TYR A 339 11.09 10.39 2.65
N THR A 340 11.75 10.46 1.50
CA THR A 340 12.14 9.30 0.68
C THR A 340 13.67 9.16 0.70
N ILE A 341 14.18 7.94 0.52
CA ILE A 341 15.61 7.67 0.42
C ILE A 341 15.90 6.68 -0.71
N GLU A 342 16.82 7.05 -1.60
CA GLU A 342 17.10 6.32 -2.84
C GLU A 342 18.62 6.15 -3.11
N PRO A 343 19.07 5.14 -3.86
CA PRO A 343 20.47 4.95 -4.19
C PRO A 343 20.95 5.87 -5.33
N ALA A 344 22.27 6.02 -5.40
CA ALA A 344 22.92 6.83 -6.43
C ALA A 344 22.66 6.35 -7.86
N ASP A 345 22.37 5.05 -8.07
CA ASP A 345 21.98 4.48 -9.35
C ASP A 345 20.46 4.32 -9.53
N GLY A 346 19.65 4.90 -8.63
CA GLY A 346 18.20 4.97 -8.79
C GLY A 346 17.82 5.58 -10.15
N ALA A 347 16.87 4.96 -10.83
CA ALA A 347 16.33 5.47 -12.09
C ALA A 347 15.10 6.35 -11.86
N ALA A 348 14.72 7.17 -12.84
CA ALA A 348 13.57 8.07 -12.72
C ALA A 348 12.26 7.34 -12.32
N GLY A 349 12.09 6.06 -12.66
CA GLY A 349 10.96 5.25 -12.21
C GLY A 349 10.92 4.92 -10.71
N VAL A 350 12.06 4.86 -10.03
CA VAL A 350 12.13 4.70 -8.56
C VAL A 350 11.76 6.01 -7.89
N PHE A 351 12.43 7.12 -8.25
CA PHE A 351 12.09 8.46 -7.75
C PHE A 351 10.63 8.87 -8.03
N ALA A 352 10.05 8.43 -9.16
CA ALA A 352 8.65 8.69 -9.47
C ALA A 352 7.67 7.82 -8.67
N HIS A 353 8.04 6.59 -8.32
CA HIS A 353 7.28 5.68 -7.45
C HIS A 353 7.25 6.19 -6.00
N GLU A 354 8.43 6.48 -5.43
CA GLU A 354 8.58 7.00 -4.07
C GLU A 354 7.84 8.34 -3.88
N TYR A 355 7.88 9.23 -4.88
CA TYR A 355 7.07 10.46 -4.88
C TYR A 355 5.56 10.21 -5.04
N GLY A 356 5.15 9.03 -5.53
CA GLY A 356 3.76 8.60 -5.53
C GLY A 356 3.21 8.40 -4.12
N HIS A 357 3.99 7.79 -3.23
CA HIS A 357 3.68 7.70 -1.79
C HIS A 357 3.69 9.07 -1.11
N ASP A 358 4.54 9.99 -1.58
CA ASP A 358 4.54 11.35 -1.09
C ASP A 358 3.27 12.12 -1.51
N LEU A 359 2.71 11.82 -2.68
CA LEU A 359 1.35 12.25 -3.08
C LEU A 359 0.22 11.44 -2.42
N GLY A 360 0.54 10.47 -1.58
CA GLY A 360 -0.39 9.67 -0.77
C GLY A 360 -0.85 8.35 -1.38
N LEU A 361 -0.31 7.91 -2.52
CA LEU A 361 -0.68 6.61 -3.09
C LEU A 361 -0.14 5.43 -2.26
N PRO A 362 -0.95 4.40 -2.01
CA PRO A 362 -0.48 3.14 -1.45
C PRO A 362 0.30 2.31 -2.49
N ASP A 363 0.96 1.28 -2.00
CA ASP A 363 1.45 0.16 -2.80
C ASP A 363 0.29 -0.59 -3.47
N GLU A 364 0.43 -0.91 -4.75
CA GLU A 364 -0.52 -1.76 -5.49
C GLU A 364 -0.06 -3.23 -5.56
N TYR A 365 1.04 -3.61 -4.90
CA TYR A 365 1.63 -4.95 -4.93
C TYR A 365 1.40 -5.80 -3.67
N ASP A 366 1.79 -7.08 -3.70
CA ASP A 366 1.75 -7.97 -2.53
C ASP A 366 2.81 -7.56 -1.50
N THR A 367 2.49 -6.63 -0.59
CA THR A 367 3.45 -6.04 0.37
C THR A 367 4.02 -7.04 1.39
N GLN A 368 3.33 -8.14 1.68
CA GLN A 368 3.87 -9.25 2.47
C GLN A 368 4.73 -10.23 1.64
N TYR A 369 4.79 -10.04 0.32
CA TYR A 369 5.33 -10.99 -0.64
C TYR A 369 4.70 -12.39 -0.51
N SER A 370 3.45 -12.45 -0.05
CA SER A 370 2.77 -13.63 0.46
C SER A 370 2.63 -14.76 -0.56
N GLY A 371 2.38 -14.43 -1.84
CA GLY A 371 2.08 -15.37 -2.91
C GLY A 371 3.13 -15.46 -4.02
N ALA A 372 2.66 -15.66 -5.25
CA ALA A 372 3.41 -15.59 -6.50
C ALA A 372 3.48 -14.16 -7.11
N GLY A 373 2.99 -13.16 -6.39
CA GLY A 373 2.83 -11.77 -6.82
C GLY A 373 1.39 -11.44 -7.22
N GLU A 374 1.04 -10.18 -7.10
CA GLU A 374 -0.28 -9.61 -7.39
C GLU A 374 -0.63 -9.56 -8.89
N ALA A 375 -1.94 -9.50 -9.19
CA ALA A 375 -2.45 -9.19 -10.53
C ALA A 375 -2.34 -7.69 -10.89
N VAL A 376 -1.14 -7.10 -10.82
CA VAL A 376 -0.84 -5.70 -11.20
C VAL A 376 0.53 -5.63 -11.90
N SER A 377 1.62 -5.91 -11.16
CA SER A 377 3.00 -5.87 -11.62
C SER A 377 3.33 -4.68 -12.54
N TYR A 378 3.60 -4.87 -13.84
CA TYR A 378 4.04 -3.79 -14.73
C TYR A 378 2.92 -2.85 -15.21
N TRP A 379 1.64 -3.18 -14.98
CA TRP A 379 0.51 -2.34 -15.37
C TRP A 379 0.45 -0.99 -14.64
N SER A 380 1.15 -0.85 -13.51
CA SER A 380 1.18 0.40 -12.73
C SER A 380 2.57 0.69 -12.19
N ILE A 381 2.94 1.98 -12.13
CA ILE A 381 4.16 2.41 -11.44
C ILE A 381 4.16 2.04 -9.95
N MET A 382 2.99 2.01 -9.28
CA MET A 382 2.86 1.68 -7.85
C MET A 382 3.00 0.16 -7.54
N ALA A 383 3.46 -0.60 -8.52
CA ALA A 383 3.88 -1.99 -8.37
C ALA A 383 5.22 -2.16 -9.12
N SER A 384 5.36 -3.18 -9.97
CA SER A 384 6.62 -3.42 -10.68
C SER A 384 6.92 -2.39 -11.81
N GLY A 385 5.94 -1.57 -12.21
CA GLY A 385 6.06 -0.62 -13.32
C GLY A 385 7.17 0.42 -13.17
N SER A 386 7.56 0.73 -11.93
CA SER A 386 8.74 1.54 -11.56
C SER A 386 10.05 1.06 -12.17
N TRP A 387 10.16 -0.24 -12.51
CA TRP A 387 11.34 -0.85 -13.13
C TRP A 387 11.25 -1.05 -14.65
N SER A 388 10.24 -0.50 -15.32
CA SER A 388 10.07 -0.60 -16.77
C SER A 388 11.22 0.06 -17.56
N GLY A 389 11.53 -0.49 -18.73
CA GLY A 389 12.46 0.09 -19.69
C GLY A 389 13.66 -0.77 -20.09
N ALA A 390 14.17 -0.51 -21.29
CA ALA A 390 15.27 -1.28 -21.89
C ALA A 390 16.59 -1.18 -21.10
N VAL A 391 16.73 -0.11 -20.31
CA VAL A 391 17.53 -0.10 -19.08
C VAL A 391 16.50 -0.02 -17.94
N PRO A 392 16.52 -0.93 -16.95
CA PRO A 392 15.47 -1.00 -15.93
C PRO A 392 15.22 0.34 -15.23
N GLY A 393 13.95 0.69 -15.06
CA GLY A 393 13.44 1.90 -14.40
C GLY A 393 13.66 3.23 -15.13
N THR A 394 14.19 3.21 -16.35
CA THR A 394 14.43 4.45 -17.14
C THR A 394 13.26 4.85 -18.04
N GLU A 395 12.25 3.99 -18.16
CA GLU A 395 11.05 4.19 -18.97
C GLU A 395 9.83 3.68 -18.14
N PRO A 396 9.52 4.27 -16.97
CA PRO A 396 8.45 3.79 -16.09
C PRO A 396 7.06 3.86 -16.75
N SER A 397 6.23 2.84 -16.53
CA SER A 397 4.84 2.81 -17.01
C SER A 397 3.94 3.80 -16.27
N GLY A 398 2.76 4.10 -16.81
CA GLY A 398 1.79 4.98 -16.16
C GLY A 398 1.21 4.42 -14.86
N PHE A 399 0.58 5.29 -14.07
CA PHE A 399 -0.26 4.89 -12.93
C PHE A 399 -1.42 3.98 -13.38
N SER A 400 -1.95 3.14 -12.49
CA SER A 400 -3.23 2.47 -12.70
C SER A 400 -4.39 3.47 -12.87
N ALA A 401 -5.53 2.99 -13.38
CA ALA A 401 -6.76 3.79 -13.42
C ALA A 401 -7.23 4.21 -12.00
N TRP A 402 -6.98 3.38 -10.98
CA TRP A 402 -7.34 3.65 -9.59
C TRP A 402 -6.42 4.71 -8.96
N SER A 403 -5.11 4.61 -9.16
CA SER A 403 -4.14 5.63 -8.74
C SER A 403 -4.45 7.00 -9.37
N LYS A 404 -4.91 7.03 -10.63
CA LYS A 404 -5.37 8.27 -11.29
C LYS A 404 -6.66 8.82 -10.68
N GLU A 405 -7.61 7.95 -10.28
CA GLU A 405 -8.83 8.36 -9.56
C GLU A 405 -8.48 8.98 -8.19
N PHE A 406 -7.56 8.36 -7.44
CA PHE A 406 -7.05 8.87 -6.18
C PHE A 406 -6.38 10.23 -6.34
N LEU A 407 -5.44 10.38 -7.27
CA LEU A 407 -4.73 11.66 -7.49
C LEU A 407 -5.68 12.78 -7.94
N GLN A 408 -6.70 12.46 -8.75
CA GLN A 408 -7.76 13.40 -9.13
C GLN A 408 -8.62 13.84 -7.93
N ALA A 409 -8.91 12.93 -6.99
CA ALA A 409 -9.66 13.23 -5.76
C ALA A 409 -8.81 13.99 -4.72
N ALA A 410 -7.53 13.67 -4.60
CA ALA A 410 -6.60 14.32 -3.68
C ALA A 410 -6.28 15.76 -4.11
N HIS A 411 -5.78 15.94 -5.34
CA HIS A 411 -5.15 17.17 -5.82
C HIS A 411 -5.99 17.95 -6.84
N GLY A 412 -7.10 17.37 -7.33
CA GLY A 412 -7.86 17.95 -8.44
C GLY A 412 -7.06 17.93 -9.74
N GLY A 413 -7.24 18.94 -10.59
CA GLY A 413 -6.49 19.02 -11.85
C GLY A 413 -7.06 18.13 -12.95
N ASN A 414 -6.20 17.33 -13.59
CA ASN A 414 -6.49 16.60 -14.84
C ASN A 414 -5.74 15.24 -14.91
N TRP A 415 -5.57 14.56 -13.77
CA TRP A 415 -5.03 13.19 -13.68
C TRP A 415 -5.98 12.14 -14.23
N LEU A 416 -7.30 12.39 -14.14
CA LEU A 416 -8.32 11.49 -14.67
C LEU A 416 -9.50 12.27 -15.27
N LYS A 417 -9.87 11.88 -16.49
CA LYS A 417 -11.09 12.30 -17.20
C LYS A 417 -11.97 11.07 -17.42
N ASP A 418 -12.83 10.76 -16.45
CA ASP A 418 -13.61 9.53 -16.40
C ASP A 418 -15.11 9.71 -16.66
N ALA A 419 -15.80 8.57 -16.71
CA ALA A 419 -17.24 8.47 -16.68
C ALA A 419 -17.71 7.35 -15.73
N GLU A 420 -18.93 7.46 -15.21
CA GLU A 420 -19.58 6.46 -14.37
C GLU A 420 -20.87 5.91 -15.01
N ILE A 421 -21.00 4.58 -15.02
CA ILE A 421 -22.26 3.87 -15.29
C ILE A 421 -22.58 2.86 -14.18
N ASP A 422 -23.84 2.85 -13.70
CA ASP A 422 -24.31 1.85 -12.75
C ASP A 422 -24.71 0.55 -13.49
N LEU A 423 -24.33 -0.60 -12.94
CA LEU A 423 -24.68 -1.93 -13.46
C LEU A 423 -26.22 -2.18 -13.54
N ALA A 424 -27.03 -1.32 -12.91
CA ALA A 424 -28.49 -1.34 -12.99
C ALA A 424 -29.04 -0.72 -14.30
N ASP A 425 -28.34 0.26 -14.88
CA ASP A 425 -28.75 0.99 -16.08
C ASP A 425 -28.29 0.34 -17.40
N ILE A 426 -27.34 -0.61 -17.33
CA ILE A 426 -26.85 -1.39 -18.48
C ILE A 426 -27.94 -2.38 -18.95
N ASP A 427 -28.61 -2.05 -20.06
CA ASP A 427 -29.62 -2.90 -20.70
C ASP A 427 -29.13 -3.56 -22.01
N LYS A 428 -30.01 -4.35 -22.64
CA LYS A 428 -29.70 -5.15 -23.84
C LYS A 428 -29.41 -4.37 -25.13
N LYS A 429 -29.49 -3.03 -25.11
CA LYS A 429 -28.96 -2.18 -26.18
C LYS A 429 -27.45 -1.95 -26.03
N GLY A 430 -26.93 -2.16 -24.83
CA GLY A 430 -25.55 -1.85 -24.45
C GLY A 430 -25.27 -0.36 -24.27
N VAL A 431 -24.09 -0.08 -23.74
CA VAL A 431 -23.45 1.24 -23.71
C VAL A 431 -22.20 1.15 -24.59
N GLU A 432 -21.99 2.14 -25.45
CA GLU A 432 -20.78 2.25 -26.30
C GLU A 432 -19.99 3.48 -25.86
N ALA A 433 -18.69 3.30 -25.63
CA ALA A 433 -17.77 4.36 -25.18
C ALA A 433 -16.45 4.33 -25.98
N LEU A 434 -15.75 5.47 -26.01
CA LEU A 434 -14.38 5.62 -26.49
C LEU A 434 -13.44 5.88 -25.31
N LEU A 435 -12.36 5.11 -25.25
CA LEU A 435 -11.25 5.29 -24.30
C LEU A 435 -10.02 5.76 -25.09
N ASP A 436 -9.47 6.92 -24.77
CA ASP A 436 -8.15 7.35 -25.23
C ASP A 436 -7.06 6.59 -24.45
N GLN A 437 -5.86 6.45 -25.03
CA GLN A 437 -4.75 5.79 -24.35
C GLN A 437 -4.37 6.51 -23.05
N ALA A 438 -4.21 5.77 -21.96
CA ALA A 438 -4.10 6.31 -20.60
C ALA A 438 -2.83 7.16 -20.33
N SER A 439 -1.90 7.19 -21.29
CA SER A 439 -0.72 8.05 -21.34
C SER A 439 -0.93 9.38 -22.08
N THR A 440 -2.14 9.69 -22.58
CA THR A 440 -2.42 10.89 -23.38
C THR A 440 -3.81 11.45 -23.11
N LYS A 441 -3.87 12.60 -22.43
CA LYS A 441 -5.13 13.29 -22.12
C LYS A 441 -5.77 13.84 -23.40
N GLY A 442 -6.81 13.17 -23.87
CA GLY A 442 -7.46 13.42 -25.16
C GLY A 442 -8.94 13.79 -25.06
N THR A 443 -9.60 13.89 -26.21
CA THR A 443 -11.01 14.32 -26.31
C THR A 443 -12.01 13.32 -25.75
N ASN A 444 -11.69 12.03 -25.67
CA ASN A 444 -12.57 10.99 -25.14
C ASN A 444 -12.35 10.82 -23.63
N LEU A 445 -12.57 9.62 -23.09
CA LEU A 445 -12.33 9.31 -21.67
C LEU A 445 -10.93 8.71 -21.48
N ASP A 446 -10.30 8.97 -20.34
CA ASP A 446 -9.11 8.22 -19.89
C ASP A 446 -9.53 6.83 -19.37
N ALA A 447 -10.66 6.77 -18.66
CA ALA A 447 -11.23 5.54 -18.11
C ALA A 447 -12.76 5.59 -18.00
N LEU A 448 -13.39 4.43 -17.82
CA LEU A 448 -14.82 4.29 -17.54
C LEU A 448 -15.04 3.37 -16.32
N LYS A 449 -15.76 3.87 -15.31
CA LYS A 449 -16.08 3.20 -14.06
C LYS A 449 -17.46 2.52 -14.15
N ILE A 450 -17.52 1.24 -13.79
CA ILE A 450 -18.76 0.46 -13.72
C ILE A 450 -19.06 0.11 -12.26
N ASN A 451 -19.99 0.85 -11.66
CA ASN A 451 -20.41 0.65 -10.26
C ASN A 451 -21.25 -0.63 -10.14
N LEU A 452 -20.88 -1.52 -9.21
CA LEU A 452 -21.59 -2.78 -8.96
C LEU A 452 -22.48 -2.68 -7.70
N PRO A 453 -23.51 -3.53 -7.54
CA PRO A 453 -24.32 -3.56 -6.32
C PRO A 453 -23.51 -4.13 -5.16
N LYS A 454 -23.17 -3.26 -4.19
CA LYS A 454 -22.38 -3.49 -2.95
C LYS A 454 -22.16 -4.96 -2.57
N LYS A 455 -20.88 -5.34 -2.41
CA LYS A 455 -20.44 -6.69 -2.05
C LYS A 455 -20.90 -7.04 -0.64
N GLU A 456 -21.76 -8.05 -0.54
CA GLU A 456 -22.27 -8.55 0.74
C GLU A 456 -21.24 -9.48 1.41
N THR A 457 -20.73 -9.08 2.57
CA THR A 457 -19.87 -9.91 3.42
C THR A 457 -20.63 -10.30 4.69
N VAL A 458 -20.80 -11.60 4.94
CA VAL A 458 -21.40 -12.13 6.18
C VAL A 458 -20.31 -12.17 7.25
N VAL A 459 -20.47 -11.37 8.30
CA VAL A 459 -19.56 -11.27 9.45
C VAL A 459 -19.97 -12.27 10.53
N ASN A 460 -21.24 -12.26 10.91
CA ASN A 460 -21.78 -13.15 11.92
C ASN A 460 -23.20 -13.63 11.51
N THR A 461 -24.00 -14.11 12.45
CA THR A 461 -25.45 -14.27 12.29
C THR A 461 -26.09 -13.88 13.62
N PRO A 462 -27.11 -12.99 13.67
CA PRO A 462 -27.78 -12.57 14.89
C PRO A 462 -28.05 -13.73 15.84
N TYR A 463 -27.74 -13.54 17.13
CA TYR A 463 -27.80 -14.62 18.11
C TYR A 463 -29.24 -15.13 18.31
N SER A 464 -30.21 -14.21 18.27
CA SER A 464 -31.64 -14.48 18.21
C SER A 464 -32.27 -13.85 16.96
N GLY A 465 -33.43 -14.38 16.56
CA GLY A 465 -34.29 -13.70 15.60
C GLY A 465 -33.69 -13.42 14.22
N SER A 466 -33.66 -12.15 13.82
CA SER A 466 -33.22 -11.72 12.48
C SER A 466 -32.52 -10.36 12.41
N SER A 467 -32.20 -9.73 13.55
CA SER A 467 -31.45 -8.48 13.61
C SER A 467 -30.65 -8.39 14.91
N GLU A 468 -29.62 -7.54 14.91
CA GLU A 468 -28.77 -7.24 16.06
C GLU A 468 -28.42 -5.75 16.07
N TYR A 469 -27.84 -5.23 17.15
CA TYR A 469 -27.30 -3.88 17.20
C TYR A 469 -25.80 -3.89 16.83
N PHE A 470 -25.42 -3.11 15.84
CA PHE A 470 -24.05 -2.98 15.34
C PHE A 470 -23.49 -1.59 15.67
N SER A 471 -22.23 -1.52 16.07
CA SER A 471 -21.53 -0.29 16.43
C SER A 471 -21.16 0.62 15.25
N GLY A 472 -21.22 0.12 14.02
CA GLY A 472 -20.42 0.66 12.92
C GLY A 472 -18.98 0.13 12.96
N SER A 473 -18.29 0.25 11.83
CA SER A 473 -16.88 -0.09 11.61
C SER A 473 -16.28 1.01 10.75
N GLY A 474 -15.01 1.34 11.02
CA GLY A 474 -14.34 2.56 10.53
C GLY A 474 -13.48 3.18 11.63
N ASN A 475 -12.62 4.11 11.24
CA ASN A 475 -11.76 4.83 12.18
C ASN A 475 -12.47 6.10 12.70
N ASN A 476 -11.89 6.76 13.70
CA ASN A 476 -12.37 8.01 14.30
C ASN A 476 -13.82 7.98 14.84
N LEU A 477 -14.33 6.81 15.22
CA LEU A 477 -15.71 6.63 15.71
C LEU A 477 -15.82 6.89 17.22
N GLU A 478 -16.95 7.44 17.64
CA GLU A 478 -17.47 7.40 19.03
C GLU A 478 -18.98 7.21 18.94
N ASN A 479 -19.34 5.97 18.58
CA ASN A 479 -20.71 5.53 18.36
C ASN A 479 -21.27 4.92 19.64
N SER A 480 -22.56 5.08 19.89
CA SER A 480 -23.18 4.55 21.10
C SER A 480 -24.67 4.21 20.96
N MET A 481 -25.19 3.49 21.95
CA MET A 481 -26.63 3.38 22.20
C MET A 481 -26.92 3.37 23.70
N SER A 482 -28.00 4.04 24.12
CA SER A 482 -28.35 4.16 25.55
C SER A 482 -29.81 3.86 25.88
N PHE A 483 -30.06 3.48 27.13
CA PHE A 483 -31.40 3.26 27.68
C PHE A 483 -31.46 3.70 29.15
N ASN A 484 -32.68 3.85 29.69
CA ASN A 484 -32.89 4.25 31.09
C ASN A 484 -33.37 3.05 31.94
N VAL A 485 -32.92 2.99 33.21
CA VAL A 485 -33.34 1.98 34.19
C VAL A 485 -33.63 2.59 35.57
N ASP A 486 -34.85 2.35 36.08
CA ASP A 486 -35.27 2.75 37.43
C ASP A 486 -34.72 1.78 38.48
N LEU A 487 -33.57 2.13 39.07
CA LEU A 487 -32.99 1.43 40.21
C LEU A 487 -33.39 2.06 41.56
N THR A 488 -34.35 3.00 41.61
CA THR A 488 -34.66 3.80 42.83
C THR A 488 -35.18 2.98 44.00
N LYS A 489 -35.58 1.73 43.74
CA LYS A 489 -36.11 0.77 44.72
C LYS A 489 -35.32 -0.55 44.75
N ALA A 490 -34.30 -0.68 43.89
CA ALA A 490 -33.49 -1.89 43.76
C ALA A 490 -32.63 -2.11 45.00
N ALA A 491 -32.36 -3.38 45.34
CA ALA A 491 -31.23 -3.76 46.17
C ALA A 491 -30.08 -4.36 45.35
N ASN A 492 -30.39 -4.99 44.20
CA ASN A 492 -29.43 -5.60 43.27
C ASN A 492 -29.91 -5.38 41.83
N ALA A 493 -28.99 -5.20 40.88
CA ALA A 493 -29.32 -5.10 39.47
C ALA A 493 -28.16 -5.57 38.58
N SER A 494 -28.46 -6.19 37.43
CA SER A 494 -27.44 -6.52 36.41
C SER A 494 -27.94 -6.30 34.99
N LEU A 495 -27.00 -5.89 34.13
CA LEU A 495 -27.14 -5.91 32.68
C LEU A 495 -26.48 -7.19 32.17
N ASN A 496 -27.17 -7.92 31.30
CA ASN A 496 -26.65 -9.08 30.60
C ASN A 496 -27.02 -8.95 29.12
N PHE A 497 -26.16 -9.41 28.22
CA PHE A 497 -26.39 -9.36 26.78
C PHE A 497 -25.54 -10.40 26.07
N LYS A 498 -25.82 -10.63 24.79
CA LYS A 498 -24.95 -11.36 23.88
C LYS A 498 -24.13 -10.36 23.09
N THR A 499 -22.85 -10.67 22.86
CA THR A 499 -21.99 -9.86 22.01
C THR A 499 -21.09 -10.72 21.14
N TRP A 500 -20.90 -10.27 19.90
CA TRP A 500 -19.86 -10.73 18.99
C TRP A 500 -18.99 -9.50 18.70
N TYR A 501 -17.68 -9.63 18.70
CA TYR A 501 -16.81 -8.50 18.39
C TYR A 501 -15.46 -8.94 17.80
N ASP A 502 -14.96 -8.06 16.92
CA ASP A 502 -13.68 -8.17 16.24
C ASP A 502 -13.21 -6.73 16.01
N ILE A 503 -12.41 -6.22 16.94
CA ILE A 503 -12.03 -4.80 17.11
C ILE A 503 -10.53 -4.73 17.44
N GLU A 504 -9.82 -3.67 17.03
CA GLU A 504 -8.35 -3.67 17.11
C GLU A 504 -7.85 -3.82 18.56
N GLN A 505 -6.93 -4.76 18.79
CA GLN A 505 -6.57 -5.17 20.15
C GLN A 505 -5.74 -4.09 20.85
N ASP A 506 -6.26 -3.64 21.99
CA ASP A 506 -5.71 -2.62 22.87
C ASP A 506 -5.63 -1.19 22.27
N TRP A 507 -6.27 -0.95 21.12
CA TRP A 507 -6.47 0.38 20.53
C TRP A 507 -7.98 0.73 20.49
N ASP A 508 -8.79 -0.09 19.82
CA ASP A 508 -10.25 0.03 19.83
C ASP A 508 -10.83 -0.46 21.16
N TYR A 509 -11.85 0.25 21.66
CA TYR A 509 -12.56 -0.18 22.87
C TYR A 509 -14.09 -0.01 22.79
N ALA A 510 -14.79 -1.14 22.91
CA ALA A 510 -16.18 -1.13 23.36
C ALA A 510 -16.23 -1.00 24.89
N SER A 511 -17.26 -0.36 25.46
CA SER A 511 -17.41 -0.25 26.92
C SER A 511 -18.87 -0.06 27.34
N ILE A 512 -19.18 -0.44 28.58
CA ILE A 512 -20.43 -0.12 29.25
C ILE A 512 -20.20 1.09 30.15
N LYS A 513 -20.93 2.18 29.88
CA LYS A 513 -20.85 3.44 30.62
C LYS A 513 -22.21 3.76 31.28
N VAL A 514 -22.21 4.44 32.44
CA VAL A 514 -23.43 4.89 33.13
C VAL A 514 -23.34 6.32 33.67
N ARG A 515 -24.49 6.96 33.86
CA ARG A 515 -24.66 8.23 34.60
C ARG A 515 -26.05 8.31 35.24
N GLU A 516 -26.28 9.27 36.15
CA GLU A 516 -27.61 9.49 36.73
C GLU A 516 -28.56 10.12 35.68
N ALA A 517 -29.75 9.55 35.54
CA ALA A 517 -30.61 9.86 34.40
C ALA A 517 -31.13 11.31 34.41
N GLY A 518 -30.81 12.05 33.35
CA GLY A 518 -31.18 13.46 33.20
C GLY A 518 -30.22 14.46 33.85
N THR A 519 -29.02 14.03 34.25
CA THR A 519 -27.91 14.93 34.58
C THR A 519 -26.98 15.14 33.39
N ASN A 520 -26.09 16.14 33.50
CA ASN A 520 -24.96 16.33 32.59
C ASN A 520 -23.66 15.87 33.26
N ASP A 521 -23.72 14.86 34.13
CA ASP A 521 -22.54 14.31 34.78
C ASP A 521 -21.71 13.47 33.78
N ASP A 522 -20.41 13.39 34.04
CA ASP A 522 -19.48 12.58 33.24
C ASP A 522 -19.84 11.09 33.29
N TRP A 523 -19.68 10.42 32.15
CA TRP A 523 -19.95 8.98 32.03
C TRP A 523 -18.91 8.15 32.79
N THR A 524 -19.37 7.25 33.65
CA THR A 524 -18.51 6.31 34.41
C THR A 524 -18.55 4.93 33.78
N THR A 525 -17.41 4.27 33.57
CA THR A 525 -17.37 2.89 33.09
C THR A 525 -17.90 1.89 34.14
N VAL A 526 -18.29 0.70 33.68
CA VAL A 526 -18.73 -0.39 34.56
C VAL A 526 -17.90 -1.64 34.25
N PRO A 527 -17.19 -2.23 35.23
CA PRO A 527 -16.49 -3.49 35.03
C PRO A 527 -17.48 -4.65 34.80
N GLY A 528 -17.11 -5.54 33.88
CA GLY A 528 -17.85 -6.76 33.55
C GLY A 528 -16.95 -7.98 33.40
N ASN A 529 -17.51 -9.09 32.93
CA ASN A 529 -16.75 -10.32 32.70
C ASN A 529 -15.86 -10.30 31.44
N LEU A 530 -16.01 -9.29 30.57
CA LEU A 530 -15.28 -9.12 29.31
C LEU A 530 -14.28 -7.95 29.34
N THR A 531 -14.27 -7.14 30.41
CA THR A 531 -13.51 -5.88 30.45
C THR A 531 -12.07 -6.06 30.95
N THR A 532 -11.14 -5.34 30.33
CA THR A 532 -9.77 -5.14 30.79
C THR A 532 -9.55 -3.70 31.27
N THR A 533 -8.67 -3.54 32.27
CA THR A 533 -8.13 -2.24 32.70
C THR A 533 -6.68 -2.06 32.23
N ALA A 534 -6.22 -2.90 31.30
CA ALA A 534 -4.93 -2.73 30.63
C ALA A 534 -5.04 -1.62 29.58
N ASP A 535 -4.08 -0.72 29.59
CA ASP A 535 -4.05 0.46 28.75
C ASP A 535 -2.60 0.68 28.26
N PRO A 536 -2.14 -0.09 27.26
CA PRO A 536 -0.76 0.04 26.75
C PRO A 536 -0.59 1.28 25.88
N ASN A 537 -1.66 1.72 25.22
CA ASN A 537 -1.64 2.75 24.18
C ASN A 537 -2.28 4.09 24.61
N GLY A 538 -2.90 4.17 25.80
CA GLY A 538 -3.58 5.36 26.30
C GLY A 538 -5.04 5.51 25.83
N GLN A 539 -5.61 4.44 25.27
CA GLN A 539 -6.91 4.41 24.59
C GLN A 539 -8.03 3.74 25.43
N ASN A 540 -7.72 3.08 26.54
CA ASN A 540 -8.74 2.39 27.34
C ASN A 540 -9.59 3.40 28.16
N PRO A 541 -10.93 3.43 28.00
CA PRO A 541 -11.80 4.35 28.77
C PRO A 541 -11.91 4.02 30.27
N GLY A 542 -11.32 2.92 30.74
CA GLY A 542 -11.25 2.50 32.14
C GLY A 542 -11.53 1.01 32.29
N ASP A 543 -12.76 0.61 31.95
CA ASP A 543 -13.20 -0.80 31.86
C ASP A 543 -13.62 -1.10 30.41
N GLY A 544 -12.64 -1.20 29.51
CA GLY A 544 -12.85 -1.45 28.08
C GLY A 544 -12.88 -2.94 27.69
N ILE A 545 -13.58 -3.28 26.62
CA ILE A 545 -13.58 -4.56 25.89
C ILE A 545 -12.81 -4.32 24.59
N THR A 546 -11.88 -5.19 24.23
CA THR A 546 -11.02 -5.06 23.04
C THR A 546 -10.63 -6.43 22.47
N GLY A 547 -10.10 -6.46 21.23
CA GLY A 547 -9.70 -7.68 20.53
C GLY A 547 -10.86 -8.45 19.91
N LYS A 548 -10.83 -9.78 20.00
CA LYS A 548 -11.73 -10.71 19.28
C LYS A 548 -12.49 -11.65 20.22
N SER A 549 -13.77 -11.91 19.93
CA SER A 549 -14.64 -12.77 20.75
C SER A 549 -14.71 -14.24 20.30
N ASP A 550 -14.20 -14.57 19.10
CA ASP A 550 -14.30 -15.88 18.44
C ASP A 550 -15.73 -16.47 18.34
N GLY A 551 -16.75 -15.59 18.36
CA GLY A 551 -18.17 -15.96 18.30
C GLY A 551 -19.02 -15.18 19.31
N TRP A 552 -20.29 -15.56 19.44
CA TRP A 552 -21.20 -14.96 20.40
C TRP A 552 -20.87 -15.36 21.85
N VAL A 553 -20.47 -14.40 22.67
CA VAL A 553 -20.17 -14.56 24.10
C VAL A 553 -21.20 -13.85 24.97
N ASP A 554 -21.29 -14.25 26.24
CA ASP A 554 -22.14 -13.60 27.25
C ASP A 554 -21.42 -12.39 27.87
N GLY A 555 -22.00 -11.20 27.73
CA GLY A 555 -21.64 -10.02 28.51
C GLY A 555 -22.51 -9.91 29.76
N SER A 556 -21.90 -9.64 30.92
CA SER A 556 -22.58 -9.54 32.22
C SER A 556 -21.89 -8.51 33.12
N PHE A 557 -22.66 -7.53 33.58
CA PHE A 557 -22.21 -6.31 34.26
C PHE A 557 -23.09 -6.04 35.49
N ASP A 558 -22.46 -5.78 36.64
CA ASP A 558 -23.17 -5.50 37.90
C ASP A 558 -23.53 -4.00 38.01
N LEU A 559 -24.82 -3.71 38.10
CA LEU A 559 -25.36 -2.36 38.28
C LEU A 559 -25.77 -2.09 39.74
N SER A 560 -25.58 -3.04 40.66
CA SER A 560 -25.99 -2.93 42.07
C SER A 560 -25.29 -1.79 42.82
N ALA A 561 -24.11 -1.34 42.36
CA ALA A 561 -23.43 -0.15 42.87
C ALA A 561 -24.26 1.14 42.70
N TYR A 562 -25.22 1.15 41.77
CA TYR A 562 -26.07 2.29 41.43
C TYR A 562 -27.51 2.16 41.98
N ALA A 563 -27.75 1.18 42.87
CA ALA A 563 -29.01 0.99 43.55
C ALA A 563 -29.46 2.25 44.32
N GLY A 564 -30.75 2.59 44.23
CA GLY A 564 -31.33 3.80 44.80
C GLY A 564 -31.37 5.02 43.87
N LYS A 565 -30.81 4.93 42.66
CA LYS A 565 -30.84 5.98 41.62
C LYS A 565 -31.74 5.62 40.42
N ASN A 566 -32.05 6.58 39.56
CA ASN A 566 -32.50 6.31 38.19
C ASN A 566 -31.28 6.51 37.27
N MET A 567 -30.94 5.53 36.43
CA MET A 567 -29.68 5.53 35.69
C MET A 567 -29.91 5.53 34.18
N GLU A 568 -29.06 6.24 33.46
CA GLU A 568 -28.87 6.05 32.03
C GLU A 568 -27.68 5.10 31.83
N VAL A 569 -27.85 4.08 31.01
CA VAL A 569 -26.83 3.07 30.67
C VAL A 569 -26.54 3.18 29.18
N LYS A 570 -25.26 3.20 28.82
CA LYS A 570 -24.75 3.34 27.45
C LYS A 570 -23.85 2.15 27.10
N PHE A 571 -24.11 1.53 25.95
CA PHE A 571 -23.09 0.81 25.18
C PHE A 571 -22.35 1.84 24.34
N ASN A 572 -21.02 1.80 24.37
CA ASN A 572 -20.14 2.77 23.74
C ASN A 572 -19.11 2.01 22.92
N TYR A 573 -18.87 2.41 21.68
CA TYR A 573 -17.79 1.90 20.85
C TYR A 573 -17.00 3.08 20.31
N TRP A 574 -15.72 3.14 20.64
CA TRP A 574 -14.83 4.16 20.12
C TRP A 574 -13.63 3.50 19.46
N THR A 575 -13.23 4.08 18.33
CA THR A 575 -12.09 3.62 17.53
C THR A 575 -11.00 4.66 17.47
N ASP A 576 -9.80 4.16 17.21
CA ASP A 576 -8.60 4.92 16.95
C ASP A 576 -8.64 5.52 15.51
N VAL A 577 -7.53 6.04 14.99
CA VAL A 577 -7.38 6.61 13.64
C VAL A 577 -7.11 5.54 12.56
N ALA A 578 -6.78 4.32 12.97
CA ALA A 578 -6.31 3.25 12.09
C ALA A 578 -7.13 1.94 12.18
N ALA A 579 -6.78 1.00 11.30
CA ALA A 579 -7.02 -0.44 11.45
C ALA A 579 -8.48 -0.90 11.68
N ALA A 580 -9.48 -0.21 11.11
CA ALA A 580 -10.90 -0.57 11.17
C ALA A 580 -11.24 -2.08 10.98
N MET A 581 -11.46 -2.78 12.09
CA MET A 581 -11.93 -4.18 12.13
C MET A 581 -13.47 -4.28 12.02
N PRO A 582 -14.07 -5.48 11.84
CA PRO A 582 -15.52 -5.65 11.61
C PRO A 582 -16.48 -5.09 12.67
N GLY A 583 -16.00 -4.73 13.87
CA GLY A 583 -16.75 -3.93 14.85
C GLY A 583 -17.35 -4.73 16.02
N PHE A 584 -18.18 -4.05 16.81
CA PHE A 584 -18.80 -4.56 18.04
C PHE A 584 -20.33 -4.71 17.87
N TYR A 585 -20.83 -5.90 18.16
CA TYR A 585 -22.23 -6.28 17.93
C TYR A 585 -22.89 -6.74 19.24
N VAL A 586 -24.18 -6.44 19.42
CA VAL A 586 -24.94 -6.68 20.64
C VAL A 586 -26.35 -7.19 20.32
N ASP A 587 -26.77 -8.24 21.02
CA ASP A 587 -28.11 -8.84 20.93
C ASP A 587 -28.58 -9.35 22.32
N ASP A 588 -29.84 -9.78 22.44
CA ASP A 588 -30.46 -10.36 23.66
C ASP A 588 -30.20 -9.50 24.93
N ILE A 589 -30.28 -8.18 24.80
CA ILE A 589 -30.08 -7.22 25.89
C ILE A 589 -31.14 -7.46 26.97
N GLN A 590 -30.69 -7.72 28.20
CA GLN A 590 -31.55 -8.01 29.34
C GLN A 590 -31.09 -7.29 30.60
N VAL A 591 -32.00 -6.55 31.22
CA VAL A 591 -31.77 -5.94 32.55
C VAL A 591 -32.64 -6.64 33.58
N THR A 592 -32.01 -7.12 34.65
CA THR A 592 -32.68 -7.78 35.78
C THR A 592 -32.47 -6.98 37.06
N VAL A 593 -33.54 -6.70 37.80
CA VAL A 593 -33.55 -5.95 39.06
C VAL A 593 -34.20 -6.83 40.13
N ASP A 594 -33.47 -7.07 41.23
CA ASP A 594 -33.87 -7.96 42.35
C ASP A 594 -34.42 -9.35 41.96
N GLY A 595 -34.03 -9.83 40.77
CA GLY A 595 -34.44 -11.13 40.22
C GLY A 595 -35.65 -11.09 39.26
N GLU A 596 -36.23 -9.91 39.01
CA GLU A 596 -37.25 -9.71 37.96
C GLU A 596 -36.63 -8.99 36.75
N THR A 597 -36.89 -9.49 35.55
CA THR A 597 -36.45 -8.86 34.30
C THR A 597 -37.30 -7.61 34.02
N VAL A 598 -36.65 -6.45 33.88
CA VAL A 598 -37.31 -5.15 33.69
C VAL A 598 -37.15 -4.57 32.28
N LEU A 599 -36.17 -5.05 31.51
CA LEU A 599 -35.95 -4.71 30.10
C LEU A 599 -35.48 -5.95 29.33
N THR A 600 -35.99 -6.09 28.10
CA THR A 600 -35.52 -7.06 27.09
C THR A 600 -35.53 -6.40 25.72
N ASP A 601 -34.45 -6.47 24.95
CA ASP A 601 -34.37 -5.99 23.57
C ASP A 601 -33.46 -6.91 22.73
N ASN A 602 -33.98 -7.45 21.63
CA ASN A 602 -33.29 -8.36 20.71
C ASN A 602 -33.25 -7.82 19.26
N ALA A 603 -33.35 -6.50 19.09
CA ALA A 603 -33.36 -5.78 17.82
C ALA A 603 -34.49 -6.08 16.80
N ASP A 604 -35.19 -7.22 16.81
CA ASP A 604 -36.36 -7.44 15.93
C ASP A 604 -37.58 -6.57 16.32
N GLY A 605 -37.68 -6.20 17.59
CA GLY A 605 -38.89 -5.62 18.20
C GLY A 605 -38.98 -4.09 18.21
N ASP A 606 -40.00 -3.61 18.94
CA ASP A 606 -40.10 -2.21 19.38
C ASP A 606 -38.83 -1.88 20.19
N GLN A 607 -38.06 -0.91 19.70
CA GLN A 607 -36.72 -0.60 20.18
C GLN A 607 -36.75 0.06 21.57
N ALA A 608 -36.06 -0.53 22.55
CA ALA A 608 -35.92 0.00 23.91
C ALA A 608 -34.70 0.91 24.08
N VAL A 609 -33.71 0.81 23.17
CA VAL A 609 -32.52 1.67 23.11
C VAL A 609 -32.74 2.94 22.28
N THR A 610 -32.02 4.00 22.63
CA THR A 610 -31.80 5.18 21.79
C THR A 610 -30.47 5.00 21.08
N LEU A 611 -30.45 5.08 19.74
CA LEU A 611 -29.26 4.90 18.92
C LEU A 611 -28.60 6.25 18.62
N ASP A 612 -27.27 6.29 18.66
CA ASP A 612 -26.43 7.47 18.43
C ASP A 612 -25.13 7.00 17.76
N GLY A 613 -25.22 6.62 16.48
CA GLY A 613 -24.14 6.00 15.69
C GLY A 613 -24.25 4.47 15.55
N PHE A 614 -24.77 3.76 16.56
CA PHE A 614 -25.16 2.35 16.40
C PHE A 614 -26.36 2.20 15.44
N GLU A 615 -26.44 1.08 14.73
CA GLU A 615 -27.57 0.73 13.84
C GLU A 615 -28.13 -0.67 14.10
N LYS A 616 -29.26 -1.00 13.45
CA LYS A 616 -29.78 -2.38 13.40
C LYS A 616 -29.23 -3.10 12.17
N ASN A 617 -28.43 -4.14 12.38
CA ASN A 617 -27.77 -4.93 11.35
C ASN A 617 -28.34 -6.38 11.32
N ASN A 618 -27.89 -7.21 10.37
CA ASN A 618 -28.36 -8.58 10.15
C ASN A 618 -27.21 -9.60 9.97
N GLY A 619 -26.06 -9.32 10.57
CA GLY A 619 -24.83 -10.12 10.53
C GLY A 619 -23.92 -9.81 9.34
N LYS A 620 -24.06 -8.63 8.70
CA LYS A 620 -23.47 -8.35 7.38
C LYS A 620 -22.94 -6.93 7.19
N MET A 621 -21.86 -6.83 6.43
CA MET A 621 -21.30 -5.58 5.91
C MET A 621 -21.46 -5.50 4.38
N TYR A 622 -21.47 -4.27 3.85
CA TYR A 622 -21.75 -3.97 2.44
C TYR A 622 -20.75 -2.96 1.87
N THR A 623 -19.64 -3.46 1.32
CA THR A 623 -18.57 -2.63 0.74
C THR A 623 -18.85 -2.29 -0.72
N ASP A 624 -18.26 -1.19 -1.21
CA ASP A 624 -18.32 -0.85 -2.64
C ASP A 624 -17.31 -1.67 -3.43
N HIS A 625 -17.62 -1.93 -4.69
CA HIS A 625 -16.74 -2.65 -5.63
C HIS A 625 -17.16 -2.32 -7.06
N TYR A 626 -16.20 -2.27 -7.98
CA TYR A 626 -16.40 -1.73 -9.33
C TYR A 626 -15.35 -2.25 -10.31
N TYR A 627 -15.62 -2.06 -11.60
CA TYR A 627 -14.57 -2.18 -12.63
C TYR A 627 -14.10 -0.78 -13.06
N LEU A 628 -12.80 -0.62 -13.29
CA LEU A 628 -12.24 0.51 -14.02
C LEU A 628 -11.71 0.02 -15.37
N LEU A 629 -12.15 0.66 -16.45
CA LEU A 629 -11.81 0.29 -17.82
C LEU A 629 -10.92 1.36 -18.43
N GLU A 630 -9.66 1.04 -18.73
CA GLU A 630 -8.73 1.97 -19.39
C GLU A 630 -8.13 1.34 -20.67
N TRP A 631 -7.57 2.18 -21.53
CA TRP A 631 -6.90 1.73 -22.76
C TRP A 631 -5.39 1.95 -22.65
N ARG A 632 -4.57 0.92 -22.86
CA ARG A 632 -3.10 0.97 -22.75
C ARG A 632 -2.45 0.71 -24.10
N ASN A 633 -1.41 1.49 -24.41
CA ASN A 633 -0.71 1.48 -25.70
C ASN A 633 0.75 1.93 -25.49
N HIS A 634 1.68 1.45 -26.33
CA HIS A 634 3.12 1.71 -26.17
C HIS A 634 3.53 3.11 -26.66
N GLN A 635 3.01 4.16 -26.01
CA GLN A 635 3.21 5.57 -26.35
C GLN A 635 3.33 6.42 -25.07
N GLY A 636 4.24 7.38 -25.04
CA GLY A 636 4.49 8.20 -23.85
C GLY A 636 5.12 7.36 -22.73
N VAL A 637 4.69 7.53 -21.49
CA VAL A 637 5.19 6.71 -20.35
C VAL A 637 5.02 5.20 -20.59
N ASP A 638 3.94 4.79 -21.25
CA ASP A 638 3.63 3.38 -21.49
C ASP A 638 4.47 2.76 -22.64
N GLU A 639 5.40 3.51 -23.26
CA GLU A 639 6.50 2.94 -24.05
C GLU A 639 7.34 1.94 -23.22
N GLY A 640 7.39 2.11 -21.89
CA GLY A 640 8.02 1.17 -20.97
C GLY A 640 7.48 -0.26 -21.04
N LEU A 641 6.18 -0.42 -21.33
CA LEU A 641 5.51 -1.73 -21.40
C LEU A 641 6.01 -2.59 -22.58
N ALA A 642 6.59 -1.98 -23.62
CA ALA A 642 7.24 -2.69 -24.73
C ALA A 642 8.70 -3.11 -24.42
N HIS A 643 9.25 -2.67 -23.28
CA HIS A 643 10.69 -2.76 -22.99
C HIS A 643 10.96 -3.35 -21.60
N LEU A 644 10.26 -4.42 -21.21
CA LEU A 644 10.42 -5.03 -19.90
C LEU A 644 11.63 -5.96 -19.86
N LYS A 645 12.76 -5.47 -19.37
CA LYS A 645 14.03 -6.21 -19.36
C LYS A 645 13.96 -7.46 -18.46
N ARG A 646 14.04 -8.65 -19.06
CA ARG A 646 13.91 -9.98 -18.40
C ARG A 646 15.06 -10.90 -18.83
N GLY A 647 16.00 -11.20 -17.94
CA GLY A 647 17.17 -12.04 -18.25
C GLY A 647 17.95 -11.51 -19.46
N ASN A 648 18.27 -12.38 -20.42
CA ASN A 648 18.87 -11.99 -21.70
C ASN A 648 17.87 -11.44 -22.73
N SER A 649 16.55 -11.54 -22.48
CA SER A 649 15.48 -11.11 -23.39
C SER A 649 14.94 -9.70 -23.07
N MET A 650 13.96 -9.28 -23.87
CA MET A 650 12.95 -8.27 -23.53
C MET A 650 11.58 -8.96 -23.48
N MET A 651 10.74 -8.56 -22.55
CA MET A 651 9.33 -8.89 -22.44
C MET A 651 8.50 -7.67 -22.84
N GLU A 652 7.27 -7.90 -23.26
CA GLU A 652 6.29 -6.90 -23.66
C GLU A 652 4.99 -7.17 -22.89
N TYR A 653 4.25 -6.12 -22.53
CA TYR A 653 2.89 -6.22 -21.98
C TYR A 653 1.91 -5.71 -23.06
N ASP A 654 0.93 -6.52 -23.46
CA ASP A 654 0.17 -6.32 -24.70
C ASP A 654 -0.73 -5.07 -24.67
N PRO A 655 -0.77 -4.24 -25.72
CA PRO A 655 -1.60 -3.05 -25.74
C PRO A 655 -3.07 -3.39 -26.07
N GLY A 656 -4.03 -2.74 -25.39
CA GLY A 656 -5.46 -3.02 -25.51
C GLY A 656 -6.29 -2.43 -24.36
N LEU A 657 -7.48 -2.98 -24.13
CA LEU A 657 -8.34 -2.67 -22.99
C LEU A 657 -7.86 -3.43 -21.75
N VAL A 658 -7.44 -2.71 -20.72
CA VAL A 658 -7.18 -3.30 -19.40
C VAL A 658 -8.44 -3.17 -18.55
N VAL A 659 -8.92 -4.29 -18.02
CA VAL A 659 -10.08 -4.36 -17.13
C VAL A 659 -9.58 -4.51 -15.71
N TRP A 660 -9.62 -3.44 -14.91
CA TRP A 660 -9.31 -3.51 -13.49
C TRP A 660 -10.58 -3.84 -12.71
N TYR A 661 -10.46 -4.65 -11.66
CA TYR A 661 -11.50 -4.89 -10.66
C TYR A 661 -11.02 -4.36 -9.30
N VAL A 662 -11.86 -3.55 -8.67
CA VAL A 662 -11.60 -2.87 -7.39
C VAL A 662 -12.61 -3.37 -6.36
N ASP A 663 -12.15 -3.66 -5.14
CA ASP A 663 -12.94 -4.36 -4.11
C ASP A 663 -12.66 -3.76 -2.72
N ASP A 664 -13.41 -2.72 -2.33
CA ASP A 664 -13.25 -1.96 -1.08
C ASP A 664 -13.57 -2.78 0.21
N LYS A 665 -13.62 -4.12 0.10
CA LYS A 665 -13.51 -5.07 1.22
C LYS A 665 -12.07 -5.21 1.71
N TYR A 666 -11.10 -4.89 0.85
CA TYR A 666 -9.67 -5.03 1.08
C TYR A 666 -8.97 -3.67 1.03
N ASP A 667 -7.93 -3.52 1.84
CA ASP A 667 -6.94 -2.44 1.79
C ASP A 667 -5.55 -2.94 1.35
N ASP A 668 -5.38 -4.26 1.20
CA ASP A 668 -4.14 -4.94 0.84
C ASP A 668 -4.23 -5.72 -0.49
N ASN A 669 -3.08 -6.24 -0.97
CA ASN A 669 -3.00 -7.11 -2.15
C ASN A 669 -2.24 -8.43 -1.88
N TRP A 670 -2.39 -9.01 -0.68
CA TRP A 670 -1.73 -10.23 -0.21
C TRP A 670 -2.32 -11.50 -0.86
N THR A 671 -2.11 -11.64 -2.16
CA THR A 671 -2.65 -12.73 -2.99
C THR A 671 -2.23 -14.15 -2.57
N GLY A 672 -1.19 -14.32 -1.75
CA GLY A 672 -0.87 -15.61 -1.13
C GLY A 672 -1.70 -15.96 0.12
N ILE A 673 -2.38 -14.97 0.71
CA ILE A 673 -3.32 -15.13 1.83
C ILE A 673 -4.74 -15.34 1.29
N HIS A 674 -5.16 -14.52 0.32
CA HIS A 674 -6.44 -14.66 -0.39
C HIS A 674 -6.25 -14.59 -1.91
N PRO A 675 -5.94 -15.73 -2.56
CA PRO A 675 -5.70 -15.80 -4.00
C PRO A 675 -6.86 -15.29 -4.85
N GLY A 676 -6.57 -14.28 -5.68
CA GLY A 676 -7.53 -13.62 -6.57
C GLY A 676 -8.42 -12.55 -5.92
N GLU A 677 -8.26 -12.29 -4.61
CA GLU A 677 -8.84 -11.15 -3.89
C GLU A 677 -7.72 -10.19 -3.40
N GLY A 678 -8.12 -8.97 -3.00
CA GLY A 678 -7.24 -7.82 -2.69
C GLY A 678 -7.90 -6.52 -3.16
N PHE A 679 -7.37 -5.34 -2.85
CA PHE A 679 -8.07 -4.06 -3.13
C PHE A 679 -8.17 -3.74 -4.62
N LEU A 680 -7.15 -4.10 -5.42
CA LEU A 680 -7.04 -3.77 -6.84
C LEU A 680 -6.38 -4.91 -7.63
N GLY A 681 -6.87 -5.22 -8.83
CA GLY A 681 -6.12 -6.04 -9.78
C GLY A 681 -6.71 -6.07 -11.18
N VAL A 682 -5.86 -6.34 -12.17
CA VAL A 682 -6.30 -6.58 -13.55
C VAL A 682 -7.02 -7.93 -13.66
N VAL A 683 -8.00 -7.99 -14.54
CA VAL A 683 -8.60 -9.22 -15.02
C VAL A 683 -7.85 -9.61 -16.28
N ASP A 684 -7.07 -10.68 -16.21
CA ASP A 684 -6.32 -11.21 -17.33
C ASP A 684 -7.23 -11.77 -18.45
N ALA A 685 -6.83 -11.53 -19.71
CA ALA A 685 -7.56 -11.90 -20.90
C ALA A 685 -7.19 -13.30 -21.40
N ASP A 686 -5.91 -13.70 -21.36
CA ASP A 686 -5.44 -15.01 -21.84
C ASP A 686 -4.92 -15.88 -20.70
N GLN A 687 -5.83 -16.65 -20.12
CA GLN A 687 -5.61 -17.52 -18.97
C GLN A 687 -4.76 -18.78 -19.31
N HIS A 688 -3.71 -18.63 -20.13
CA HIS A 688 -2.79 -19.68 -20.53
C HIS A 688 -1.61 -19.78 -19.54
N GLU A 689 -1.79 -20.58 -18.49
CA GLU A 689 -0.76 -20.97 -17.51
C GLU A 689 0.70 -21.10 -18.04
N LEU A 690 1.49 -20.03 -17.98
CA LEU A 690 2.88 -20.02 -18.43
C LEU A 690 3.79 -20.82 -17.49
N LYS A 691 4.71 -21.59 -18.09
CA LYS A 691 5.60 -22.52 -17.39
C LYS A 691 7.02 -22.45 -17.92
N TRP A 692 7.98 -22.40 -17.00
CA TRP A 692 9.40 -22.48 -17.34
C TRP A 692 9.76 -23.82 -17.99
N SER A 693 10.92 -23.89 -18.64
CA SER A 693 11.37 -25.08 -19.37
C SER A 693 11.63 -26.35 -18.54
N ASP A 694 11.55 -26.29 -17.21
CA ASP A 694 11.55 -27.45 -16.31
C ASP A 694 10.13 -27.89 -15.85
N ASN A 695 9.08 -27.19 -16.28
CA ASN A 695 7.66 -27.31 -15.92
C ASN A 695 7.26 -26.72 -14.54
N THR A 696 8.11 -25.90 -13.91
CA THR A 696 7.64 -24.99 -12.84
C THR A 696 6.71 -23.91 -13.42
N MET A 697 5.75 -23.44 -12.62
CA MET A 697 4.91 -22.29 -12.99
C MET A 697 5.75 -21.01 -12.98
N ALA A 698 5.46 -20.07 -13.88
CA ALA A 698 6.00 -18.71 -13.77
C ALA A 698 5.19 -17.89 -12.76
N SER A 699 5.83 -16.92 -12.11
CA SER A 699 5.18 -15.96 -11.20
C SER A 699 4.25 -14.98 -11.93
N THR A 700 3.36 -14.31 -11.21
CA THR A 700 2.23 -13.54 -11.78
C THR A 700 2.64 -12.51 -12.82
N ARG A 701 3.78 -11.83 -12.61
CA ARG A 701 4.39 -10.85 -13.54
C ARG A 701 4.77 -11.38 -14.93
N TYR A 702 4.67 -12.69 -15.14
CA TYR A 702 4.78 -13.31 -16.45
C TYR A 702 3.42 -13.78 -16.98
N GLN A 703 2.50 -14.19 -16.10
CA GLN A 703 1.15 -14.63 -16.48
C GLN A 703 0.36 -13.46 -17.07
N ILE A 704 0.30 -12.31 -16.38
CA ILE A 704 -0.55 -11.16 -16.76
C ILE A 704 0.03 -10.28 -17.87
N HIS A 705 0.94 -10.81 -18.70
CA HIS A 705 1.61 -10.04 -19.77
C HIS A 705 0.66 -9.71 -20.93
N ASP A 706 -0.26 -10.61 -21.24
CA ASP A 706 -1.30 -10.56 -22.27
C ASP A 706 -2.69 -10.21 -21.70
N ALA A 707 -2.74 -9.62 -20.49
CA ALA A 707 -3.97 -9.29 -19.77
C ALA A 707 -4.90 -8.27 -20.49
N ALA A 708 -4.47 -7.65 -21.59
CA ALA A 708 -5.24 -6.64 -22.30
C ALA A 708 -6.17 -7.25 -23.37
N PHE A 709 -7.46 -6.95 -23.28
CA PHE A 709 -8.45 -7.37 -24.26
C PHE A 709 -8.29 -6.59 -25.58
N SER A 710 -8.23 -7.30 -26.72
CA SER A 710 -7.93 -6.71 -28.04
C SER A 710 -8.61 -7.43 -29.21
N LEU A 711 -8.82 -6.71 -30.33
CA LEU A 711 -9.19 -7.28 -31.63
C LEU A 711 -8.00 -7.89 -32.38
N ASP A 712 -6.79 -7.41 -32.12
CA ASP A 712 -5.55 -7.96 -32.66
C ASP A 712 -5.09 -9.19 -31.86
N ARG A 713 -4.14 -9.94 -32.43
CA ARG A 713 -3.57 -11.14 -31.79
C ARG A 713 -2.36 -10.72 -30.96
N THR A 714 -2.31 -11.19 -29.72
CA THR A 714 -1.13 -11.15 -28.83
C THR A 714 0.13 -11.67 -29.54
N ASP A 715 1.30 -11.11 -29.21
CA ASP A 715 2.57 -11.46 -29.86
C ASP A 715 3.38 -12.51 -29.06
N LYS A 716 4.47 -13.04 -29.63
CA LYS A 716 5.11 -14.27 -29.11
C LYS A 716 6.30 -14.05 -28.18
N MET A 717 6.09 -14.26 -26.88
CA MET A 717 7.15 -14.17 -25.87
C MET A 717 8.17 -15.34 -25.91
N PHE A 718 9.45 -14.99 -25.78
CA PHE A 718 10.53 -15.92 -25.41
C PHE A 718 11.55 -15.26 -24.48
N LEU A 719 11.63 -15.75 -23.24
CA LEU A 719 12.57 -15.24 -22.24
C LEU A 719 13.73 -16.20 -22.04
N ASP A 720 14.95 -15.72 -22.25
CA ASP A 720 16.17 -16.46 -21.97
C ASP A 720 16.74 -16.12 -20.59
N TYR A 721 16.63 -17.07 -19.66
CA TYR A 721 17.18 -17.02 -18.31
C TYR A 721 18.32 -18.06 -18.14
N THR A 722 18.93 -18.51 -19.23
CA THR A 722 19.93 -19.61 -19.21
C THR A 722 21.15 -19.25 -18.34
N ASP A 723 21.62 -18.01 -18.37
CA ASP A 723 22.81 -17.60 -17.60
C ASP A 723 22.54 -17.43 -16.10
N LEU A 724 21.35 -16.94 -15.70
CA LEU A 724 21.01 -16.69 -14.29
C LEU A 724 20.41 -17.91 -13.58
N LEU A 725 19.50 -18.63 -14.26
CA LEU A 725 18.65 -19.69 -13.69
C LEU A 725 18.78 -21.03 -14.43
N GLY A 726 19.35 -21.06 -15.64
CA GLY A 726 19.43 -22.26 -16.49
C GLY A 726 18.14 -22.61 -17.23
N LEU A 727 17.14 -21.72 -17.25
CA LEU A 727 15.81 -21.95 -17.81
C LEU A 727 15.45 -20.97 -18.93
N THR A 728 14.36 -21.27 -19.65
CA THR A 728 13.70 -20.34 -20.58
C THR A 728 12.19 -20.35 -20.36
N LEU A 729 11.54 -19.20 -20.53
CA LEU A 729 10.08 -19.09 -20.62
C LEU A 729 9.68 -18.94 -22.09
N LYS A 730 8.49 -19.42 -22.44
CA LYS A 730 7.88 -19.27 -23.76
C LYS A 730 6.39 -19.05 -23.58
N ASP A 731 5.87 -18.09 -24.33
CA ASP A 731 4.48 -18.17 -24.74
C ASP A 731 4.38 -18.17 -26.27
N TYR A 732 3.56 -19.08 -26.78
CA TYR A 732 3.24 -19.25 -28.19
C TYR A 732 1.75 -19.54 -28.43
N ASP A 733 0.93 -19.78 -27.39
CA ASP A 733 -0.52 -19.66 -27.55
C ASP A 733 -0.80 -18.16 -27.64
N THR A 734 -1.67 -17.77 -28.55
CA THR A 734 -1.76 -16.35 -28.93
C THR A 734 -3.02 -16.17 -29.76
N HIS A 735 -3.99 -15.44 -29.26
CA HIS A 735 -5.26 -15.23 -29.95
C HIS A 735 -5.92 -13.90 -29.59
N PRO A 736 -6.73 -13.31 -30.50
CA PRO A 736 -7.48 -12.11 -30.18
C PRO A 736 -8.55 -12.42 -29.13
N THR A 737 -8.44 -11.80 -27.97
CA THR A 737 -9.41 -11.89 -26.87
C THR A 737 -10.15 -10.54 -26.71
N PRO A 738 -11.15 -10.23 -27.55
CA PRO A 738 -11.79 -8.92 -27.55
C PRO A 738 -12.94 -8.79 -26.54
N MET A 739 -13.12 -9.71 -25.59
CA MET A 739 -14.32 -9.74 -24.74
C MET A 739 -14.10 -10.32 -23.34
N PHE A 740 -14.29 -9.47 -22.33
CA PHE A 740 -14.56 -9.88 -20.96
C PHE A 740 -16.03 -10.32 -20.80
N ASP A 741 -16.27 -11.36 -20.00
CA ASP A 741 -17.61 -11.90 -19.69
C ASP A 741 -17.61 -12.49 -18.27
N ASP A 742 -18.20 -11.80 -17.29
CA ASP A 742 -18.08 -12.09 -15.85
C ASP A 742 -18.54 -13.49 -15.41
N ARG A 743 -19.21 -14.21 -16.31
CA ARG A 743 -19.73 -15.57 -16.10
C ARG A 743 -18.66 -16.64 -16.33
N HIS A 744 -17.52 -16.28 -16.93
CA HIS A 744 -16.34 -17.13 -17.01
C HIS A 744 -15.65 -17.24 -15.65
N ASN A 745 -14.45 -17.81 -15.63
CA ASN A 745 -13.62 -17.91 -14.44
C ASN A 745 -12.25 -17.33 -14.78
N TYR A 746 -11.89 -16.25 -14.09
CA TYR A 746 -10.62 -15.53 -14.26
C TYR A 746 -9.64 -15.84 -13.11
N LEU A 747 -9.92 -16.89 -12.34
CA LEU A 747 -9.00 -17.50 -11.37
C LEU A 747 -8.21 -18.62 -12.04
N ASP A 748 -6.89 -18.46 -12.18
CA ASP A 748 -6.03 -19.54 -12.65
C ASP A 748 -6.08 -20.74 -11.68
N SER A 749 -6.09 -21.96 -12.23
CA SER A 749 -6.28 -23.19 -11.42
C SER A 749 -5.01 -23.73 -10.75
N LYS A 750 -3.84 -23.11 -11.00
CA LYS A 750 -2.51 -23.53 -10.53
C LYS A 750 -1.70 -22.39 -9.91
N VAL A 751 -1.94 -21.14 -10.32
CA VAL A 751 -1.39 -19.91 -9.76
C VAL A 751 -2.56 -18.94 -9.48
N PRO A 752 -3.49 -19.27 -8.56
CA PRO A 752 -4.69 -18.47 -8.34
C PRO A 752 -4.36 -17.04 -7.89
N ASP A 753 -3.18 -16.83 -7.31
CA ASP A 753 -2.52 -15.56 -7.00
C ASP A 753 -2.48 -14.61 -8.20
N ALA A 754 -2.31 -15.16 -9.42
CA ALA A 754 -2.27 -14.44 -10.68
C ALA A 754 -3.64 -14.17 -11.31
N GLY A 755 -4.68 -14.81 -10.80
CA GLY A 755 -6.05 -14.63 -11.26
C GLY A 755 -6.78 -13.51 -10.52
N ARG A 756 -8.07 -13.36 -10.84
CA ARG A 756 -8.97 -12.41 -10.19
C ARG A 756 -10.35 -13.04 -9.99
N ASP A 757 -10.85 -13.09 -8.76
CA ASP A 757 -12.22 -13.55 -8.51
C ASP A 757 -13.19 -12.42 -8.84
N VAL A 758 -13.96 -12.59 -9.91
CA VAL A 758 -14.87 -11.58 -10.44
C VAL A 758 -16.34 -11.96 -10.19
N PRO A 759 -17.17 -11.01 -9.69
CA PRO A 759 -18.56 -11.27 -9.36
C PRO A 759 -19.45 -11.40 -10.61
N LYS A 760 -20.38 -12.36 -10.58
CA LYS A 760 -21.02 -12.90 -11.81
C LYS A 760 -22.43 -12.36 -12.01
N TYR A 761 -22.54 -11.16 -12.60
CA TYR A 761 -23.79 -10.45 -12.85
C TYR A 761 -24.32 -10.55 -14.30
N GLY A 762 -23.56 -11.16 -15.20
CA GLY A 762 -23.83 -11.25 -16.64
C GLY A 762 -23.18 -10.15 -17.49
N LEU A 763 -22.37 -9.28 -16.87
CA LEU A 763 -21.66 -8.18 -17.51
C LEU A 763 -20.70 -8.71 -18.58
N LYS A 764 -20.70 -8.02 -19.72
CA LYS A 764 -19.73 -8.19 -20.80
C LYS A 764 -19.20 -6.85 -21.21
N ILE A 765 -17.90 -6.80 -21.48
CA ILE A 765 -17.22 -5.64 -22.05
C ILE A 765 -16.47 -6.16 -23.27
N ARG A 766 -16.70 -5.54 -24.42
CA ARG A 766 -16.14 -5.99 -25.70
C ARG A 766 -15.45 -4.85 -26.43
N VAL A 767 -14.22 -5.08 -26.90
CA VAL A 767 -13.58 -4.20 -27.89
C VAL A 767 -14.29 -4.37 -29.23
N THR A 768 -14.82 -3.29 -29.79
CA THR A 768 -15.55 -3.29 -31.08
C THR A 768 -14.87 -2.46 -32.16
N GLY A 769 -13.80 -1.75 -31.83
CA GLY A 769 -12.96 -1.02 -32.78
C GLY A 769 -11.73 -0.44 -32.11
N GLU A 770 -10.69 -0.22 -32.90
CA GLU A 770 -9.43 0.39 -32.46
C GLU A 770 -9.02 1.43 -33.51
N SER A 771 -8.43 2.54 -33.07
CA SER A 771 -7.84 3.54 -33.97
C SER A 771 -6.62 2.99 -34.72
N LYS A 772 -6.15 3.69 -35.76
CA LYS A 772 -5.13 3.15 -36.67
C LYS A 772 -3.74 3.00 -36.02
N ASP A 773 -3.45 3.78 -34.98
CA ASP A 773 -2.23 3.71 -34.16
C ASP A 773 -2.52 3.14 -32.75
N ARG A 774 -3.69 2.52 -32.57
CA ARG A 774 -4.16 1.92 -31.32
C ARG A 774 -4.16 2.90 -30.13
N SER A 775 -4.23 4.21 -30.40
CA SER A 775 -4.31 5.28 -29.39
C SER A 775 -5.70 5.54 -28.82
N VAL A 776 -6.74 4.93 -29.39
CA VAL A 776 -8.14 4.96 -28.93
C VAL A 776 -8.76 3.58 -29.13
N GLY A 777 -9.39 3.06 -28.08
CA GLY A 777 -10.25 1.87 -28.11
C GLY A 777 -11.72 2.24 -28.09
N ARG A 778 -12.56 1.46 -28.79
CA ARG A 778 -14.03 1.52 -28.67
C ARG A 778 -14.54 0.26 -28.00
N ILE A 779 -15.34 0.43 -26.95
CA ILE A 779 -15.90 -0.66 -26.16
C ILE A 779 -17.44 -0.68 -26.20
N GLU A 780 -18.01 -1.87 -26.24
CA GLU A 780 -19.46 -2.17 -26.11
C GLU A 780 -19.68 -2.95 -24.80
N ILE A 781 -20.57 -2.46 -23.95
CA ILE A 781 -20.82 -2.97 -22.59
C ILE A 781 -22.26 -3.44 -22.51
N SER A 782 -22.53 -4.67 -22.06
CA SER A 782 -23.87 -5.28 -22.12
C SER A 782 -24.16 -6.33 -21.03
N LYS A 783 -25.43 -6.68 -20.87
CA LYS A 783 -25.96 -7.59 -19.82
C LYS A 783 -27.09 -8.50 -20.34
#